data_AF-A0A016SI96-F1
#
_entry.id   AF-A0A016SI96-F1
#
_cell.length_a   1.000
_cell.length_b   1.000
_cell.length_c   1.000
_cell.angle_alpha   90.00
_cell.angle_beta   90.00
_cell.angle_gamma   90.00
#
_symmetry.space_group_name_H-M   'P 1'
#
loop_
_entity.id
_entity.type
_entity.pdbx_description
1 polymer ?
#
loop_
_entity_poly.entity_id
_entity_poly.type
_entity_poly.pdbx_seq_one_letter_code
_entity_poly.pdbx_strand_id
1 'polypeptide(L)'
;MTLCEGTKISCVLEDEEEQITFSFDNISTKQNIRRECNGAVKLSLLEEKYFSADGLSNNDINWLLSIEELNMCITIHRTDYSSIRVGSKSIKGDCTGAILSIVNNEKLEYVIISPKLLDTFIGYPEKPIIVRGNRILDGKYITALAKYKNAVDIQEKGECAMPQPFTMFVKLNSDCKSLYGTLVVDPALPFITLPPSFKRKFKYEGCVQIENTNLADVQFLEAFHTFKPTPYCRQYIRWNRMLCVKNMKFIAEVFVDIRVHNNLETCSQQCVGGVITERFLAQNAGCKYVFGDLKIVGWKEKPVNVESLRGIRSIEGRLIITNNADLGNFTYFSNLRKVGTQSGDGKVIIIRNNPDLTGLPMPRLRDITISEDDPRVELINNPMMEMRKSMTTTKKATKATGVSEASTEEISIDEPETQNPTGFEKGVAQPKRSVSTKNEGVLEFLKKHKWFVVLGAVTFCLIFLCLILLILILMLKKKTTALLPPPPYKLSKQSKEVLASICKDIMKNNPMVWCVQDRYLLWQSGRSAAGGSEECSVTACEALKPFMIPLAANASVPAKKEVEYNRPLQKRIQQFFDYEYVVMVGSKSDITRVVPRLPSSIGGLALYIDGRSDISIAYKLLGMLYLSTNILLYKYEARNVHDKSHKLVNVLFYQWGTKRLPTEFTELLQLLRLCSKKKVICVSDRRKEVFSLLYLVFMQVSTTKEVKNIAETFQQHLQLCNGAPLDRHEMLYVMRFLLDWAQQASCIPSRSEKKHANWCQVYAQMSTFSQAHPSVMNIQPQHLPGDTTSLEEEVNAAYASSYRFLPERPRGIMRDSYRRRSEDDKKRDANLQAHSDVIPSDAQDEELWADKRPTATTRTCSTRSDLVSRETQEGFSREAVKSRQGVISPR
;
A
#
# COMPACT_ATOMS: atom_id res chain seq x y z
N MET A 1 6.22 14.37 3.65
CA MET A 1 7.49 15.12 3.59
C MET A 1 7.56 15.75 2.22
N THR A 2 6.92 16.90 2.08
CA THR A 2 7.03 17.81 0.93
C THR A 2 8.23 18.71 1.23
N LEU A 3 9.24 18.68 0.37
CA LEU A 3 10.31 19.67 0.37
C LEU A 3 9.72 20.98 -0.19
N CYS A 4 9.96 22.09 0.50
CA CYS A 4 9.60 23.44 0.04
C CYS A 4 10.58 23.85 -1.08
N GLU A 5 10.44 23.28 -2.27
CA GLU A 5 11.13 23.81 -3.45
C GLU A 5 10.27 24.93 -4.03
N GLY A 6 10.69 26.19 -3.84
CA GLY A 6 10.09 27.36 -4.49
C GLY A 6 9.41 28.40 -3.58
N THR A 7 9.34 28.21 -2.26
CA THR A 7 8.68 29.21 -1.38
C THR A 7 9.51 30.50 -1.29
N LYS A 8 9.06 31.57 -1.95
CA LYS A 8 9.64 32.92 -1.79
C LYS A 8 9.14 33.59 -0.52
N ILE A 9 10.09 33.99 0.33
CA ILE A 9 9.80 34.64 1.62
C ILE A 9 10.39 36.04 1.61
N SER A 10 9.62 37.01 2.13
CA SER A 10 10.08 38.37 2.42
C SER A 10 10.07 38.64 3.91
N CYS A 11 11.18 39.16 4.43
CA CYS A 11 11.39 39.50 5.84
C CYS A 11 11.74 40.98 5.95
N VAL A 12 11.07 41.71 6.84
CA VAL A 12 11.38 43.13 7.13
C VAL A 12 11.99 43.22 8.52
N LEU A 13 13.21 43.75 8.58
CA LEU A 13 13.90 44.12 9.82
C LEU A 13 13.63 45.60 10.12
N GLU A 14 13.42 45.93 11.38
CA GLU A 14 13.32 47.31 11.84
C GLU A 14 14.72 47.74 12.34
N ASP A 15 15.38 48.59 11.56
CA ASP A 15 16.58 49.32 12.00
C ASP A 15 16.12 50.71 12.48
N GLU A 16 16.86 51.36 13.38
CA GLU A 16 16.41 52.54 14.15
C GLU A 16 15.92 53.72 13.28
N GLU A 17 16.24 53.74 11.97
CA GLU A 17 15.77 54.77 11.02
C GLU A 17 15.25 54.23 9.66
N GLU A 18 15.41 52.94 9.30
CA GLU A 18 14.99 52.40 7.99
C GLU A 18 14.45 50.95 8.05
N GLN A 19 13.45 50.65 7.21
CA GLN A 19 12.91 49.29 7.05
C GLN A 19 13.68 48.54 5.95
N ILE A 20 14.49 47.56 6.33
CA ILE A 20 15.25 46.75 5.37
C ILE A 20 14.45 45.50 5.02
N THR A 21 14.12 45.35 3.73
CA THR A 21 13.38 44.20 3.20
C THR A 21 14.34 43.22 2.52
N PHE A 22 14.37 41.98 2.99
CA PHE A 22 15.11 40.88 2.37
C PHE A 22 14.13 39.92 1.69
N SER A 23 14.45 39.49 0.46
CA SER A 23 13.71 38.46 -0.28
C SER A 23 14.61 37.27 -0.58
N PHE A 24 14.12 36.07 -0.30
CA PHE A 24 14.86 34.83 -0.54
C PHE A 24 14.11 33.93 -1.53
N ASP A 25 14.77 33.57 -2.63
CA ASP A 25 14.17 32.75 -3.69
C ASP A 25 14.26 31.24 -3.45
N ASN A 26 15.10 30.80 -2.50
CA ASN A 26 15.33 29.37 -2.28
C ASN A 26 15.73 29.04 -0.84
N ILE A 27 14.73 28.85 0.01
CA ILE A 27 14.94 28.36 1.37
C ILE A 27 14.98 26.83 1.32
N SER A 28 16.18 26.29 1.08
CA SER A 28 16.43 24.85 0.92
C SER A 28 15.91 23.99 2.09
N THR A 29 15.75 24.58 3.29
CA THR A 29 15.07 23.95 4.43
C THR A 29 14.32 25.00 5.26
N LYS A 30 13.11 24.68 5.75
CA LYS A 30 12.32 25.58 6.64
C LYS A 30 13.09 26.03 7.89
N GLN A 31 14.09 25.28 8.33
CA GLN A 31 14.95 25.63 9.46
C GLN A 31 15.80 26.88 9.18
N ASN A 32 16.10 27.17 7.92
CA ASN A 32 16.87 28.35 7.55
C ASN A 32 16.06 29.65 7.69
N ILE A 33 14.72 29.60 7.66
CA ILE A 33 13.86 30.80 7.83
C ILE A 33 14.25 31.57 9.09
N ARG A 34 14.47 30.83 10.19
CA ARG A 34 14.89 31.42 11.46
C ARG A 34 16.26 32.08 11.39
N ARG A 35 17.20 31.49 10.66
CA ARG A 35 18.54 32.03 10.50
C ARG A 35 18.51 33.33 9.70
N GLU A 36 17.79 33.33 8.58
CA GLU A 36 17.75 34.44 7.63
C GLU A 36 16.87 35.61 8.11
N CYS A 37 15.84 35.33 8.90
CA CYS A 37 14.84 36.34 9.30
C CYS A 37 14.83 36.60 10.81
N ASN A 38 15.93 36.27 11.50
CA ASN A 38 16.06 36.55 12.93
C ASN A 38 15.97 38.06 13.19
N GLY A 39 15.04 38.47 14.06
CA GLY A 39 14.78 39.90 14.33
C GLY A 39 13.77 40.54 13.38
N ALA A 40 13.16 39.79 12.46
CA ALA A 40 12.11 40.33 11.61
C ALA A 40 10.88 40.75 12.42
N VAL A 41 10.39 41.96 12.13
CA VAL A 41 9.12 42.49 12.66
C VAL A 41 7.96 42.07 11.77
N LYS A 42 8.23 41.87 10.47
CA LYS A 42 7.24 41.40 9.50
C LYS A 42 7.79 40.28 8.62
N LEU A 43 6.94 39.29 8.38
CA LEU A 43 7.24 38.16 7.51
C LEU A 43 6.08 37.91 6.54
N SER A 44 6.37 37.84 5.23
CA SER A 44 5.36 37.65 4.18
C SER A 44 5.74 36.47 3.27
N LEU A 45 4.74 35.69 2.84
CA LEU A 45 4.89 34.77 1.71
C LEU A 45 4.53 35.48 0.41
N LEU A 46 5.41 35.44 -0.59
CA LEU A 46 5.20 36.18 -1.85
C LEU A 46 4.38 35.39 -2.88
N GLU A 47 4.59 34.07 -2.96
CA GLU A 47 3.97 33.22 -3.99
C GLU A 47 2.98 32.20 -3.41
N GLU A 48 3.26 31.67 -2.22
CA GLU A 48 2.41 30.68 -1.57
C GLU A 48 1.41 31.33 -0.60
N LYS A 49 0.15 30.85 -0.63
CA LYS A 49 -0.89 31.32 0.30
C LYS A 49 -0.78 30.66 1.69
N TYR A 50 -0.17 29.48 1.77
CA TYR A 50 -0.17 28.65 2.98
C TYR A 50 1.24 28.26 3.42
N PHE A 51 1.57 28.58 4.66
CA PHE A 51 2.75 28.10 5.38
C PHE A 51 2.40 26.86 6.21
N SER A 52 3.00 25.70 5.90
CA SER A 52 2.91 24.51 6.76
C SER A 52 4.03 24.49 7.80
N ALA A 53 3.71 24.23 9.07
CA ALA A 53 4.72 24.10 10.13
C ALA A 53 5.47 22.75 10.12
N ASP A 54 5.13 21.81 9.24
CA ASP A 54 5.73 20.47 9.23
C ASP A 54 7.26 20.53 9.12
N GLY A 55 7.95 19.86 10.04
CA GLY A 55 9.41 19.78 10.09
C GLY A 55 10.11 20.86 10.92
N LEU A 56 9.39 21.88 11.41
CA LEU A 56 9.93 22.83 12.37
C LEU A 56 10.03 22.22 13.77
N SER A 57 11.00 22.65 14.58
CA SER A 57 11.03 22.32 16.00
C SER A 57 10.00 23.15 16.77
N ASN A 58 9.67 22.74 18.00
CA ASN A 58 8.77 23.51 18.87
C ASN A 58 9.30 24.94 19.14
N ASN A 59 10.63 25.12 19.19
CA ASN A 59 11.22 26.44 19.39
C ASN A 59 11.10 27.31 18.13
N ASP A 60 11.28 26.71 16.95
CA ASP A 60 11.25 27.47 15.69
C ASP A 60 9.85 27.92 15.32
N ILE A 61 8.82 27.09 15.55
CA ILE A 61 7.43 27.49 15.31
C ILE A 61 6.99 28.58 16.29
N ASN A 62 7.38 28.50 17.57
CA ASN A 62 7.03 29.53 18.55
C ASN A 62 7.79 30.85 18.28
N TRP A 63 9.02 30.77 17.76
CA TRP A 63 9.73 31.95 17.25
C TRP A 63 9.01 32.58 16.05
N LEU A 64 8.62 31.78 15.05
CA LEU A 64 7.89 32.26 13.87
C LEU A 64 6.60 32.98 14.27
N LEU A 65 5.83 32.36 15.17
CA LEU A 65 4.56 32.90 15.69
C LEU A 65 4.75 34.05 16.69
N SER A 66 5.99 34.46 16.98
CA SER A 66 6.30 35.63 17.81
C SER A 66 6.63 36.88 16.98
N ILE A 67 6.84 36.74 15.67
CA ILE A 67 7.01 37.87 14.74
C ILE A 67 5.74 38.72 14.77
N GLU A 68 5.90 40.04 14.84
CA GLU A 68 4.81 40.99 15.09
C GLU A 68 3.71 40.93 14.00
N GLU A 69 4.12 40.95 12.73
CA GLU A 69 3.22 40.86 11.58
C GLU A 69 3.54 39.64 10.69
N LEU A 70 2.57 38.76 10.50
CA LEU A 70 2.66 37.62 9.60
C LEU A 70 1.67 37.78 8.45
N ASN A 71 2.16 37.92 7.22
CA ASN A 71 1.35 37.99 6.00
C ASN A 71 1.39 36.64 5.27
N MET A 72 0.70 35.66 5.85
CA MET A 72 0.54 34.31 5.33
C MET A 72 -0.58 33.58 6.09
N CYS A 73 -1.15 32.54 5.49
CA CYS A 73 -2.00 31.62 6.24
C CYS A 73 -1.17 30.45 6.79
N ILE A 74 -1.34 30.11 8.06
CA ILE A 74 -0.46 29.18 8.77
C ILE A 74 -1.24 27.91 9.14
N THR A 75 -0.68 26.76 8.80
CA THR A 75 -1.24 25.45 9.15
C THR A 75 -0.25 24.65 9.99
N ILE A 76 -0.64 24.35 11.23
CA ILE A 76 0.09 23.53 12.19
C ILE A 76 -0.70 22.23 12.37
N HIS A 77 -0.26 21.17 11.70
CA HIS A 77 -0.98 19.92 11.69
C HIS A 77 -0.08 18.70 11.84
N ARG A 78 -0.56 17.68 12.59
CA ARG A 78 0.17 16.42 12.81
C ARG A 78 1.59 16.59 13.34
N THR A 79 1.83 17.62 14.13
CA THR A 79 3.12 17.82 14.78
C THR A 79 3.12 17.16 16.16
N ASP A 80 4.31 17.03 16.73
CA ASP A 80 4.53 16.51 18.07
C ASP A 80 4.76 17.64 19.10
N TYR A 81 4.33 18.87 18.78
CA TYR A 81 4.44 20.01 19.66
C TYR A 81 3.60 19.83 20.91
N SER A 82 4.19 20.12 22.07
CA SER A 82 3.48 20.15 23.34
C SER A 82 2.85 21.51 23.64
N SER A 83 3.34 22.57 23.01
CA SER A 83 2.92 23.93 23.30
C SER A 83 3.03 24.84 22.09
N ILE A 84 2.00 25.66 21.86
CA ILE A 84 2.02 26.69 20.80
C ILE A 84 1.68 28.04 21.44
N ARG A 85 2.52 29.04 21.17
CA ARG A 85 2.36 30.43 21.63
C ARG A 85 2.35 31.35 20.41
N VAL A 86 1.21 31.99 20.18
CA VAL A 86 1.02 32.97 19.12
C VAL A 86 1.14 34.37 19.72
N GLY A 87 2.34 34.92 19.62
CA GLY A 87 2.71 36.25 20.12
C GLY A 87 2.51 37.38 19.12
N SER A 88 2.32 37.07 17.82
CA SER A 88 2.07 38.05 16.77
C SER A 88 0.96 39.04 17.13
N LYS A 89 1.09 40.29 16.69
CA LYS A 89 0.04 41.31 16.82
C LYS A 89 -0.93 41.24 15.65
N SER A 90 -0.48 40.81 14.46
CA SER A 90 -1.32 40.64 13.28
C SER A 90 -0.93 39.41 12.47
N ILE A 91 -1.93 38.64 12.02
CA ILE A 91 -1.77 37.60 11.02
C ILE A 91 -2.79 37.87 9.91
N LYS A 92 -2.32 38.08 8.69
CA LYS A 92 -3.14 38.36 7.51
C LYS A 92 -2.82 37.34 6.41
N GLY A 93 -3.79 37.00 5.58
CA GLY A 93 -3.54 36.16 4.42
C GLY A 93 -4.78 36.03 3.54
N ASP A 94 -4.58 35.87 2.23
CA ASP A 94 -5.64 35.71 1.24
C ASP A 94 -5.91 34.21 0.95
N CYS A 95 -6.20 33.43 2.00
CA CYS A 95 -6.53 32.02 1.87
C CYS A 95 -8.04 31.78 1.90
N THR A 96 -8.46 30.68 1.28
CA THR A 96 -9.80 30.14 1.49
C THR A 96 -9.84 29.42 2.84
N GLY A 97 -10.59 29.94 3.80
CA GLY A 97 -10.76 29.38 5.14
C GLY A 97 -9.96 30.11 6.23
N ALA A 98 -9.47 29.36 7.21
CA ALA A 98 -8.79 29.94 8.37
C ALA A 98 -7.39 30.47 8.04
N ILE A 99 -7.09 31.66 8.56
CA ILE A 99 -5.77 32.29 8.52
C ILE A 99 -4.79 31.52 9.41
N LEU A 100 -5.24 31.01 10.56
CA LEU A 100 -4.44 30.16 11.44
C LEU A 100 -5.17 28.87 11.77
N SER A 101 -4.60 27.73 11.41
CA SER A 101 -5.15 26.39 11.66
C SER A 101 -4.20 25.57 12.53
N ILE A 102 -4.64 25.18 13.72
CA ILE A 102 -3.91 24.32 14.67
C ILE A 102 -4.71 23.04 14.87
N VAL A 103 -4.42 22.02 14.07
CA VAL A 103 -5.28 20.84 13.97
C VAL A 103 -4.52 19.53 14.12
N ASN A 104 -5.08 18.55 14.85
CA ASN A 104 -4.53 17.20 14.92
C ASN A 104 -3.07 17.13 15.42
N ASN A 105 -2.75 17.81 16.52
CA ASN A 105 -1.44 17.72 17.16
C ASN A 105 -1.57 16.85 18.42
N GLU A 106 -1.16 15.58 18.33
CA GLU A 106 -1.48 14.54 19.33
C GLU A 106 -0.92 14.85 20.73
N LYS A 107 0.17 15.61 20.81
CA LYS A 107 0.87 15.97 22.04
C LYS A 107 0.59 17.39 22.53
N LEU A 108 -0.27 18.14 21.86
CA LEU A 108 -0.47 19.55 22.18
C LEU A 108 -1.30 19.71 23.46
N GLU A 109 -0.65 20.16 24.52
CA GLU A 109 -1.25 20.34 25.85
C GLU A 109 -1.82 21.75 26.04
N TYR A 110 -1.22 22.76 25.40
CA TYR A 110 -1.69 24.13 25.53
C TYR A 110 -1.42 25.02 24.32
N VAL A 111 -2.36 25.94 24.09
CA VAL A 111 -2.31 26.97 23.06
C VAL A 111 -2.57 28.31 23.71
N ILE A 112 -1.66 29.27 23.51
CA ILE A 112 -1.80 30.63 24.01
C ILE A 112 -1.79 31.55 22.79
N ILE A 113 -2.82 32.37 22.65
CA ILE A 113 -2.93 33.36 21.57
C ILE A 113 -3.01 34.74 22.22
N SER A 114 -2.19 35.68 21.72
CA SER A 114 -2.18 37.06 22.18
C SER A 114 -3.58 37.69 22.08
N PRO A 115 -4.10 38.31 23.16
CA PRO A 115 -5.37 39.04 23.09
C PRO A 115 -5.38 40.11 21.99
N LYS A 116 -4.26 40.80 21.79
CA LYS A 116 -4.12 41.82 20.72
C LYS A 116 -4.43 41.25 19.35
N LEU A 117 -3.95 40.03 19.04
CA LEU A 117 -4.25 39.36 17.78
C LEU A 117 -5.74 38.99 17.67
N LEU A 118 -6.32 38.46 18.75
CA LEU A 118 -7.74 38.10 18.78
C LEU A 118 -8.64 39.31 18.55
N ASP A 119 -8.25 40.48 19.08
CA ASP A 119 -8.97 41.73 18.89
C ASP A 119 -8.94 42.20 17.42
N THR A 120 -7.85 41.93 16.67
CA THR A 120 -7.78 42.24 15.23
C THR A 120 -8.78 41.44 14.38
N PHE A 121 -9.32 40.35 14.92
CA PHE A 121 -10.27 39.48 14.23
C PHE A 121 -11.73 39.76 14.61
N ILE A 122 -11.99 40.75 15.46
CA ILE A 122 -13.35 41.18 15.78
C ILE A 122 -13.98 41.75 14.50
N GLY A 123 -15.10 41.13 14.07
CA GLY A 123 -15.84 41.55 12.88
C GLY A 123 -15.54 40.76 11.61
N TYR A 124 -14.63 39.78 11.64
CA TYR A 124 -14.46 38.87 10.51
C TYR A 124 -15.73 38.01 10.32
N PRO A 125 -16.18 37.83 9.06
CA PRO A 125 -17.42 37.09 8.77
C PRO A 125 -17.27 35.58 9.04
N GLU A 126 -16.06 35.05 8.87
CA GLU A 126 -15.70 33.67 9.19
C GLU A 126 -14.82 33.63 10.44
N LYS A 127 -14.57 32.43 10.98
CA LYS A 127 -13.66 32.25 12.10
C LYS A 127 -12.22 32.12 11.57
N PRO A 128 -11.37 33.17 11.64
CA PRO A 128 -10.04 33.16 11.06
C PRO A 128 -9.07 32.21 11.78
N ILE A 129 -9.38 31.78 13.00
CA ILE A 129 -8.56 30.85 13.76
C ILE A 129 -9.33 29.55 14.00
N ILE A 130 -8.71 28.41 13.70
CA ILE A 130 -9.24 27.07 13.99
C ILE A 130 -8.27 26.32 14.90
N VAL A 131 -8.76 25.80 16.03
CA VAL A 131 -8.00 24.97 16.97
C VAL A 131 -8.83 23.71 17.29
N ARG A 132 -8.59 22.62 16.55
CA ARG A 132 -9.46 21.42 16.57
C ARG A 132 -8.71 20.08 16.56
N GLY A 133 -9.31 19.02 17.11
CA GLY A 133 -8.74 17.67 17.08
C GLY A 133 -7.43 17.45 17.87
N ASN A 134 -7.09 18.35 18.80
CA ASN A 134 -5.90 18.25 19.66
C ASN A 134 -6.28 17.55 20.97
N ARG A 135 -6.15 16.22 21.01
CA ARG A 135 -6.76 15.35 22.04
C ARG A 135 -6.44 15.76 23.48
N ILE A 136 -5.19 16.13 23.76
CA ILE A 136 -4.72 16.38 25.12
C ILE A 136 -4.69 17.86 25.50
N LEU A 137 -5.34 18.72 24.70
CA LEU A 137 -5.42 20.15 24.97
C LEU A 137 -6.15 20.40 26.30
N ASP A 138 -5.48 21.09 27.22
CA ASP A 138 -5.99 21.35 28.57
C ASP A 138 -7.25 22.23 28.50
N GLY A 139 -8.28 21.79 29.22
CA GLY A 139 -9.59 22.43 29.27
C GLY A 139 -9.55 23.90 29.70
N LYS A 140 -8.54 24.33 30.46
CA LYS A 140 -8.41 25.75 30.84
C LYS A 140 -8.15 26.65 29.63
N TYR A 141 -7.35 26.20 28.66
CA TYR A 141 -7.06 26.97 27.45
C TYR A 141 -8.22 26.91 26.46
N ILE A 142 -8.93 25.78 26.40
CA ILE A 142 -10.19 25.68 25.66
C ILE A 142 -11.18 26.74 26.17
N THR A 143 -11.40 26.81 27.49
CA THR A 143 -12.31 27.80 28.10
C THR A 143 -11.85 29.24 27.88
N ALA A 144 -10.53 29.50 27.91
CA ALA A 144 -9.99 30.83 27.65
C ALA A 144 -10.26 31.29 26.21
N LEU A 145 -9.98 30.43 25.22
CA LEU A 145 -10.20 30.74 23.79
C LEU A 145 -11.69 30.77 23.41
N ALA A 146 -12.53 29.98 24.08
CA ALA A 146 -13.98 29.96 23.84
C ALA A 146 -14.68 31.32 24.07
N LYS A 147 -14.08 32.22 24.86
CA LYS A 147 -14.57 33.60 25.04
C LYS A 147 -14.57 34.40 23.73
N TYR A 148 -13.71 34.03 22.78
CA TYR A 148 -13.53 34.68 21.48
C TYR A 148 -14.25 33.92 20.36
N LYS A 149 -15.47 33.42 20.61
CA LYS A 149 -16.23 32.56 19.68
C LYS A 149 -16.43 33.09 18.25
N ASN A 150 -16.33 34.41 18.07
CA ASN A 150 -16.43 35.07 16.76
C ASN A 150 -15.12 34.98 15.96
N ALA A 151 -13.97 34.94 16.63
CA ALA A 151 -12.65 34.85 16.01
C ALA A 151 -12.09 33.43 15.96
N VAL A 152 -12.46 32.58 16.93
CA VAL A 152 -11.85 31.26 17.15
C VAL A 152 -12.89 30.15 17.05
N ASP A 153 -12.60 29.16 16.19
CA ASP A 153 -13.25 27.85 16.22
C ASP A 153 -12.46 26.89 17.10
N ILE A 154 -12.87 26.79 18.36
CA ILE A 154 -12.20 25.97 19.37
C ILE A 154 -12.94 24.64 19.58
N GLN A 155 -12.18 23.57 19.81
CA GLN A 155 -12.69 22.24 20.11
C GLN A 155 -13.35 22.12 21.49
N GLU A 156 -14.16 21.07 21.65
CA GLU A 156 -14.60 20.60 22.96
C GLU A 156 -13.50 19.77 23.66
N LYS A 157 -13.56 19.69 25.00
CA LYS A 157 -12.63 18.86 25.78
C LYS A 157 -12.81 17.37 25.42
N GLY A 158 -11.72 16.72 25.01
CA GLY A 158 -11.74 15.31 24.59
C GLY A 158 -12.09 15.10 23.11
N GLU A 159 -12.11 16.16 22.29
CA GLU A 159 -12.15 16.03 20.83
C GLU A 159 -10.83 15.43 20.31
N CYS A 160 -10.95 14.44 19.44
CA CYS A 160 -9.81 13.83 18.74
C CYS A 160 -9.83 14.18 17.26
N ALA A 161 -8.67 14.16 16.63
CA ALA A 161 -8.62 14.20 15.17
C ALA A 161 -9.05 12.86 14.55
N MET A 162 -9.65 12.94 13.37
CA MET A 162 -9.91 11.78 12.52
C MET A 162 -8.57 11.21 12.01
N PRO A 163 -8.24 9.93 12.32
CA PRO A 163 -7.02 9.31 11.83
C PRO A 163 -6.98 9.29 10.30
N GLN A 164 -5.82 9.58 9.73
CA GLN A 164 -5.63 9.56 8.27
C GLN A 164 -4.40 8.74 7.88
N PRO A 165 -4.55 7.67 7.08
CA PRO A 165 -5.83 7.09 6.69
C PRO A 165 -6.54 6.42 7.87
N PHE A 166 -7.87 6.45 7.84
CA PHE A 166 -8.72 5.72 8.76
C PHE A 166 -8.74 4.25 8.36
N THR A 167 -8.42 3.38 9.32
CA THR A 167 -8.30 1.93 9.06
C THR A 167 -9.14 1.07 9.98
N MET A 168 -9.44 1.55 11.20
CA MET A 168 -10.20 0.81 12.21
C MET A 168 -10.53 1.70 13.41
N PHE A 169 -11.60 1.37 14.12
CA PHE A 169 -12.03 2.07 15.34
C PHE A 169 -11.05 1.98 16.50
N VAL A 170 -10.21 0.95 16.57
CA VAL A 170 -9.20 0.81 17.64
C VAL A 170 -8.20 1.97 17.66
N LYS A 171 -8.02 2.66 16.53
CA LYS A 171 -7.20 3.88 16.47
C LYS A 171 -7.86 5.10 17.11
N LEU A 172 -9.18 5.07 17.27
CA LEU A 172 -9.90 6.08 18.04
C LEU A 172 -9.77 5.68 19.51
N ASN A 173 -9.06 6.50 20.28
CA ASN A 173 -8.89 6.28 21.71
C ASN A 173 -10.28 6.24 22.37
N SER A 174 -10.45 5.38 23.38
CA SER A 174 -11.67 5.32 24.19
C SER A 174 -12.05 6.65 24.83
N ASP A 175 -11.12 7.59 24.97
CA ASP A 175 -11.39 8.89 25.59
C ASP A 175 -11.92 9.94 24.59
N CYS A 176 -11.95 9.62 23.30
CA CYS A 176 -12.45 10.51 22.25
C CYS A 176 -13.97 10.66 22.37
N LYS A 177 -14.44 11.89 22.61
CA LYS A 177 -15.88 12.21 22.69
C LYS A 177 -16.45 12.69 21.36
N SER A 178 -15.66 13.50 20.65
CA SER A 178 -15.95 13.99 19.31
C SER A 178 -14.74 13.78 18.40
N LEU A 179 -14.98 13.84 17.09
CA LEU A 179 -13.98 13.67 16.06
C LEU A 179 -13.97 14.89 15.15
N TYR A 180 -12.77 15.31 14.74
CA TYR A 180 -12.58 16.42 13.81
C TYR A 180 -11.67 16.08 12.63
N GLY A 181 -12.04 16.53 11.42
CA GLY A 181 -11.18 16.50 10.23
C GLY A 181 -11.68 15.57 9.12
N THR A 182 -10.91 15.41 8.04
CA THR A 182 -11.33 14.60 6.89
C THR A 182 -11.20 13.11 7.17
N LEU A 183 -12.28 12.36 6.98
CA LEU A 183 -12.31 10.91 6.93
C LEU A 183 -11.85 10.46 5.54
N VAL A 184 -10.63 9.96 5.48
CA VAL A 184 -10.04 9.31 4.30
C VAL A 184 -9.74 7.86 4.67
N VAL A 185 -10.20 6.91 3.88
CA VAL A 185 -9.97 5.47 4.13
C VAL A 185 -8.73 4.99 3.37
N ASP A 186 -7.99 4.04 3.96
CA ASP A 186 -6.87 3.38 3.28
C ASP A 186 -7.36 2.62 2.03
N PRO A 187 -6.83 2.93 0.83
CA PRO A 187 -7.25 2.30 -0.43
C PRO A 187 -7.17 0.77 -0.42
N ALA A 188 -6.25 0.19 0.33
CA ALA A 188 -6.00 -1.25 0.34
C ALA A 188 -7.03 -2.05 1.17
N LEU A 189 -7.87 -1.39 1.98
CA LEU A 189 -8.77 -2.08 2.90
C LEU A 189 -10.05 -2.58 2.20
N PRO A 190 -10.39 -3.87 2.33
CA PRO A 190 -11.64 -4.42 1.79
C PRO A 190 -12.87 -4.15 2.66
N PHE A 191 -12.69 -3.93 3.96
CA PHE A 191 -13.76 -3.65 4.91
C PHE A 191 -13.23 -2.88 6.13
N ILE A 192 -14.12 -2.15 6.80
CA ILE A 192 -13.88 -1.57 8.13
C ILE A 192 -14.91 -2.17 9.08
N THR A 193 -14.47 -3.09 9.93
CA THR A 193 -15.38 -3.75 10.88
C THR A 193 -15.76 -2.79 12.00
N LEU A 194 -17.06 -2.53 12.14
CA LEU A 194 -17.63 -1.94 13.35
C LEU A 194 -17.65 -3.03 14.43
N PRO A 195 -16.97 -2.86 15.58
CA PRO A 195 -16.98 -3.88 16.62
C PRO A 195 -18.43 -4.16 17.09
N PRO A 196 -18.85 -5.42 17.33
CA PRO A 196 -20.21 -5.72 17.78
C PRO A 196 -20.58 -5.02 19.10
N SER A 197 -19.59 -4.77 19.95
CA SER A 197 -19.72 -4.04 21.21
C SER A 197 -19.74 -2.51 21.04
N PHE A 198 -19.62 -2.00 19.81
CA PHE A 198 -19.48 -0.59 19.52
C PHE A 198 -20.82 0.15 19.60
N LYS A 199 -21.28 0.38 20.84
CA LYS A 199 -22.49 1.17 21.12
C LYS A 199 -22.24 2.68 21.09
N ARG A 200 -20.97 3.10 21.09
CA ARG A 200 -20.61 4.51 21.11
C ARG A 200 -20.85 5.10 19.73
N LYS A 201 -21.57 6.21 19.70
CA LYS A 201 -21.70 7.01 18.50
C LYS A 201 -20.90 8.29 18.68
N PHE A 202 -20.11 8.66 17.69
CA PHE A 202 -19.30 9.88 17.76
C PHE A 202 -20.04 11.07 17.17
N LYS A 203 -19.85 12.23 17.81
CA LYS A 203 -20.06 13.53 17.15
C LYS A 203 -18.89 13.76 16.20
N TYR A 204 -19.17 13.87 14.91
CA TYR A 204 -18.15 14.01 13.89
C TYR A 204 -18.31 15.34 13.15
N GLU A 205 -17.29 16.19 13.19
CA GLU A 205 -17.23 17.45 12.45
C GLU A 205 -16.11 17.39 11.41
N GLY A 206 -16.42 17.44 10.11
CA GLY A 206 -15.39 17.25 9.10
C GLY A 206 -15.90 16.94 7.69
N CYS A 207 -15.14 16.11 6.98
CA CYS A 207 -15.35 15.77 5.58
C CYS A 207 -15.31 14.27 5.34
N VAL A 208 -16.28 13.72 4.60
CA VAL A 208 -16.22 12.33 4.14
C VAL A 208 -15.66 12.28 2.71
N GLN A 209 -14.46 11.71 2.55
CA GLN A 209 -13.79 11.55 1.26
C GLN A 209 -13.31 10.11 1.10
N ILE A 210 -14.19 9.25 0.58
CA ILE A 210 -13.91 7.83 0.36
C ILE A 210 -13.78 7.60 -1.14
N GLU A 211 -12.56 7.47 -1.64
CA GLU A 211 -12.33 7.22 -3.06
C GLU A 211 -11.21 6.23 -3.36
N ASN A 212 -11.35 5.54 -4.49
CA ASN A 212 -10.37 4.57 -4.99
C ASN A 212 -10.02 3.48 -3.96
N THR A 213 -10.98 3.07 -3.14
CA THR A 213 -10.79 2.01 -2.14
C THR A 213 -11.31 0.65 -2.61
N ASN A 214 -10.83 -0.41 -1.97
CA ASN A 214 -11.33 -1.77 -2.13
C ASN A 214 -12.52 -2.09 -1.20
N LEU A 215 -13.09 -1.10 -0.51
CA LEU A 215 -14.19 -1.32 0.42
C LEU A 215 -15.36 -2.01 -0.28
N ALA A 216 -15.92 -3.04 0.36
CA ALA A 216 -17.15 -3.69 -0.08
C ALA A 216 -18.42 -2.98 0.45
N ASP A 217 -18.31 -2.33 1.61
CA ASP A 217 -19.38 -1.60 2.28
C ASP A 217 -18.85 -0.35 3.01
N VAL A 218 -19.77 0.52 3.41
CA VAL A 218 -19.50 1.70 4.26
C VAL A 218 -20.39 1.71 5.51
N GLN A 219 -20.79 0.54 6.01
CA GLN A 219 -21.67 0.45 7.20
C GLN A 219 -21.04 1.07 8.45
N PHE A 220 -19.71 1.09 8.52
CA PHE A 220 -19.00 1.75 9.61
C PHE A 220 -19.34 3.25 9.75
N LEU A 221 -19.85 3.91 8.71
CA LEU A 221 -20.30 5.30 8.77
C LEU A 221 -21.48 5.49 9.73
N GLU A 222 -22.21 4.42 10.09
CA GLU A 222 -23.28 4.43 11.09
C GLU A 222 -22.78 4.83 12.49
N ALA A 223 -21.47 4.71 12.75
CA ALA A 223 -20.84 5.20 13.97
C ALA A 223 -20.83 6.75 14.09
N PHE A 224 -21.07 7.47 12.98
CA PHE A 224 -20.97 8.94 12.89
C PHE A 224 -22.33 9.62 12.69
N HIS A 225 -23.40 9.09 13.30
CA HIS A 225 -24.77 9.61 13.15
C HIS A 225 -24.97 11.11 13.46
N THR A 226 -24.09 11.73 14.26
CA THR A 226 -24.12 13.17 14.54
C THR A 226 -23.00 13.78 13.74
N PHE A 227 -23.33 14.23 12.53
CA PHE A 227 -22.38 14.78 11.59
C PHE A 227 -22.60 16.28 11.41
N LYS A 228 -21.51 17.04 11.35
CA LYS A 228 -21.50 18.46 11.00
C LYS A 228 -20.44 18.69 9.91
N PRO A 229 -20.83 19.04 8.68
CA PRO A 229 -19.84 19.33 7.64
C PRO A 229 -19.05 20.59 7.99
N THR A 230 -17.73 20.58 7.76
CA THR A 230 -16.94 21.82 7.81
C THR A 230 -17.28 22.70 6.60
N PRO A 231 -17.19 24.04 6.72
CA PRO A 231 -17.36 24.93 5.57
C PRO A 231 -16.43 24.53 4.41
N TYR A 232 -16.89 24.73 3.18
CA TYR A 232 -16.16 24.41 1.95
C TYR A 232 -15.80 22.92 1.76
N CYS A 233 -16.34 22.04 2.60
CA CYS A 233 -16.09 20.63 2.53
C CYS A 233 -16.80 19.97 1.34
N ARG A 234 -16.02 19.37 0.43
CA ARG A 234 -16.56 18.47 -0.59
C ARG A 234 -16.63 17.06 -0.04
N GLN A 235 -17.85 16.52 -0.01
CA GLN A 235 -18.14 15.18 0.50
C GLN A 235 -18.46 14.22 -0.63
N TYR A 236 -17.79 13.07 -0.66
CA TYR A 236 -18.03 12.06 -1.69
C TYR A 236 -17.63 10.64 -1.30
N ILE A 237 -18.31 9.68 -1.94
CA ILE A 237 -17.97 8.26 -1.96
C ILE A 237 -17.92 7.83 -3.44
N ARG A 238 -16.73 7.71 -4.03
CA ARG A 238 -16.60 7.49 -5.47
C ARG A 238 -15.45 6.60 -5.91
N TRP A 239 -15.57 5.99 -7.09
CA TRP A 239 -14.51 5.16 -7.70
C TRP A 239 -14.08 3.96 -6.85
N ASN A 240 -14.95 3.47 -5.97
CA ASN A 240 -14.69 2.29 -5.14
C ASN A 240 -15.27 1.06 -5.86
N ARG A 241 -14.41 0.34 -6.59
CA ARG A 241 -14.82 -0.70 -7.55
C ARG A 241 -15.55 -1.89 -6.92
N MET A 242 -15.35 -2.12 -5.62
CA MET A 242 -15.98 -3.22 -4.89
C MET A 242 -17.16 -2.75 -4.03
N LEU A 243 -17.38 -1.43 -3.92
CA LEU A 243 -18.29 -0.86 -2.94
C LEU A 243 -19.72 -0.81 -3.44
N CYS A 244 -20.64 -1.40 -2.67
CA CYS A 244 -22.07 -1.15 -2.79
C CYS A 244 -22.61 -0.51 -1.52
N VAL A 245 -23.14 0.72 -1.62
CA VAL A 245 -23.66 1.46 -0.47
C VAL A 245 -25.07 0.98 -0.16
N LYS A 246 -25.21 0.03 0.79
CA LYS A 246 -26.50 -0.60 1.12
C LYS A 246 -27.52 0.35 1.76
N ASN A 247 -27.08 1.34 2.54
CA ASN A 247 -27.95 2.22 3.33
C ASN A 247 -27.89 3.68 2.83
N MET A 248 -28.25 3.91 1.57
CA MET A 248 -28.17 5.23 0.95
C MET A 248 -29.03 6.29 1.65
N LYS A 249 -30.18 5.89 2.22
CA LYS A 249 -31.04 6.79 2.99
C LYS A 249 -30.31 7.37 4.20
N PHE A 250 -29.71 6.51 5.02
CA PHE A 250 -28.89 6.95 6.16
C PHE A 250 -27.76 7.88 5.71
N ILE A 251 -27.05 7.52 4.64
CA ILE A 251 -25.93 8.31 4.12
C ILE A 251 -26.39 9.72 3.71
N ALA A 252 -27.50 9.83 2.99
CA ALA A 252 -28.05 11.11 2.54
C ALA A 252 -28.64 11.95 3.70
N GLU A 253 -29.26 11.30 4.70
CA GLU A 253 -29.86 11.98 5.85
C GLU A 253 -28.80 12.52 6.83
N VAL A 254 -27.72 11.76 7.07
CA VAL A 254 -26.68 12.13 8.03
C VAL A 254 -25.61 13.01 7.40
N PHE A 255 -25.15 12.69 6.18
CA PHE A 255 -24.07 13.40 5.52
C PHE A 255 -24.63 14.33 4.44
N VAL A 256 -25.13 15.49 4.88
CA VAL A 256 -25.68 16.53 4.00
C VAL A 256 -24.73 16.82 2.83
N ASP A 257 -25.25 16.89 1.61
CA ASP A 257 -24.50 17.15 0.36
C ASP A 257 -23.46 16.08 -0.06
N ILE A 258 -23.46 14.88 0.53
CA ILE A 258 -22.58 13.80 0.10
C ILE A 258 -22.93 13.28 -1.30
N ARG A 259 -21.92 13.16 -2.17
CA ARG A 259 -22.08 12.61 -3.52
C ARG A 259 -21.58 11.17 -3.62
N VAL A 260 -22.46 10.23 -3.92
CA VAL A 260 -22.12 8.82 -4.13
C VAL A 260 -22.22 8.48 -5.62
N HIS A 261 -21.11 8.11 -6.27
CA HIS A 261 -21.11 7.86 -7.73
C HIS A 261 -19.91 7.00 -8.16
N ASN A 262 -19.98 6.36 -9.34
CA ASN A 262 -18.88 5.58 -9.93
C ASN A 262 -18.29 4.49 -9.00
N ASN A 263 -19.10 3.88 -8.12
CA ASN A 263 -18.69 2.71 -7.33
C ASN A 263 -19.00 1.41 -8.12
N LEU A 264 -19.07 0.23 -7.47
CA LEU A 264 -19.29 -1.06 -8.15
C LEU A 264 -20.46 -0.98 -9.15
N GLU A 265 -20.24 -1.42 -10.40
CA GLU A 265 -21.16 -1.24 -11.53
C GLU A 265 -22.55 -1.85 -11.29
N THR A 266 -22.66 -2.94 -10.53
CA THR A 266 -23.98 -3.52 -10.20
C THR A 266 -24.83 -2.57 -9.33
N CYS A 267 -24.22 -1.58 -8.69
CA CYS A 267 -24.89 -0.56 -7.91
C CYS A 267 -25.26 0.69 -8.75
N SER A 268 -24.85 0.78 -10.03
CA SER A 268 -25.31 1.82 -10.97
C SER A 268 -26.82 1.79 -11.22
N GLN A 269 -27.45 0.67 -10.88
CA GLN A 269 -28.90 0.48 -10.95
C GLN A 269 -29.61 0.91 -9.66
N GLN A 270 -28.90 1.45 -8.66
CA GLN A 270 -29.46 1.89 -7.38
C GLN A 270 -29.56 3.43 -7.35
N CYS A 271 -30.70 3.97 -6.92
CA CYS A 271 -30.90 5.41 -6.76
C CYS A 271 -31.61 5.74 -5.45
N VAL A 272 -31.48 6.99 -5.00
CA VAL A 272 -32.18 7.50 -3.81
C VAL A 272 -33.60 7.93 -4.22
N GLY A 273 -34.60 7.58 -3.41
CA GLY A 273 -35.96 8.06 -3.57
C GLY A 273 -36.07 9.58 -3.38
N GLY A 274 -37.17 10.16 -3.85
CA GLY A 274 -37.42 11.59 -3.76
C GLY A 274 -38.69 11.98 -4.51
N VAL A 275 -38.89 13.29 -4.69
CA VAL A 275 -39.94 13.80 -5.58
C VAL A 275 -39.48 13.67 -7.02
N ILE A 276 -40.26 12.98 -7.83
CA ILE A 276 -39.98 12.78 -9.24
C ILE A 276 -40.23 14.10 -9.98
N THR A 277 -39.13 14.71 -10.42
CA THR A 277 -39.06 15.90 -11.26
C THR A 277 -38.30 15.56 -12.55
N GLU A 278 -38.33 16.43 -13.56
CA GLU A 278 -37.52 16.24 -14.78
C GLU A 278 -36.03 16.06 -14.45
N ARG A 279 -35.53 16.82 -13.45
CA ARG A 279 -34.17 16.68 -12.95
C ARG A 279 -33.91 15.32 -12.31
N PHE A 280 -34.85 14.80 -11.52
CA PHE A 280 -34.72 13.46 -10.92
C PHE A 280 -34.61 12.39 -12.02
N LEU A 281 -35.44 12.47 -13.04
CA LEU A 281 -35.49 11.50 -14.14
C LEU A 281 -34.20 11.56 -14.98
N ALA A 282 -33.70 12.75 -15.29
CA ALA A 282 -32.44 12.93 -16.02
C ALA A 282 -31.23 12.41 -15.22
N GLN A 283 -31.21 12.61 -13.90
CA GLN A 283 -30.09 12.19 -13.05
C GLN A 283 -30.07 10.70 -12.73
N ASN A 284 -31.23 10.02 -12.80
CA ASN A 284 -31.39 8.62 -12.39
C ASN A 284 -31.79 7.72 -13.57
N ALA A 285 -31.42 8.11 -14.80
CA ALA A 285 -31.63 7.30 -15.99
C ALA A 285 -30.94 5.93 -15.84
N GLY A 286 -31.73 4.85 -15.85
CA GLY A 286 -31.24 3.47 -15.66
C GLY A 286 -31.38 2.92 -14.24
N CYS A 287 -31.97 3.66 -13.31
CA CYS A 287 -32.26 3.16 -11.96
C CYS A 287 -33.23 1.97 -12.02
N LYS A 288 -32.88 0.87 -11.33
CA LYS A 288 -33.72 -0.31 -11.14
C LYS A 288 -34.12 -0.54 -9.69
N TYR A 289 -33.42 0.02 -8.72
CA TYR A 289 -33.66 -0.17 -7.29
C TYR A 289 -33.64 1.19 -6.59
N VAL A 290 -34.76 1.61 -6.04
CA VAL A 290 -34.92 2.89 -5.35
C VAL A 290 -34.82 2.68 -3.84
N PHE A 291 -34.00 3.46 -3.15
CA PHE A 291 -33.88 3.46 -1.69
C PHE A 291 -34.53 4.71 -1.10
N GLY A 292 -35.57 4.53 -0.29
CA GLY A 292 -36.39 5.62 0.24
C GLY A 292 -37.70 5.81 -0.52
N ASP A 293 -38.48 6.80 -0.10
CA ASP A 293 -39.80 7.06 -0.67
C ASP A 293 -39.70 7.65 -2.07
N LEU A 294 -40.49 7.14 -3.00
CA LEU A 294 -40.62 7.68 -4.35
C LEU A 294 -41.96 8.42 -4.45
N LYS A 295 -41.93 9.71 -4.77
CA LYS A 295 -43.09 10.61 -4.68
C LYS A 295 -43.40 11.23 -6.04
N ILE A 296 -44.61 11.04 -6.53
CA ILE A 296 -45.17 11.68 -7.72
C ILE A 296 -46.27 12.62 -7.22
N VAL A 297 -45.94 13.91 -7.14
CA VAL A 297 -46.77 14.89 -6.45
C VAL A 297 -46.90 16.15 -7.28
N GLY A 298 -48.12 16.63 -7.47
CA GLY A 298 -48.39 17.94 -8.05
C GLY A 298 -48.11 18.05 -9.56
N TRP A 299 -48.07 16.93 -10.28
CA TRP A 299 -47.91 16.99 -11.74
C TRP A 299 -49.15 17.60 -12.38
N LYS A 300 -48.96 18.65 -13.17
CA LYS A 300 -50.00 19.22 -14.04
C LYS A 300 -49.96 18.58 -15.43
N GLU A 301 -48.76 18.23 -15.87
CA GLU A 301 -48.43 17.55 -17.11
C GLU A 301 -47.34 16.52 -16.82
N LYS A 302 -47.23 15.49 -17.67
CA LYS A 302 -46.24 14.42 -17.53
C LYS A 302 -44.82 14.93 -17.85
N PRO A 303 -43.81 14.66 -17.00
CA PRO A 303 -42.41 14.93 -17.34
C PRO A 303 -41.98 14.20 -18.62
N VAL A 304 -41.09 14.82 -19.41
CA VAL A 304 -40.66 14.31 -20.73
C VAL A 304 -39.99 12.94 -20.59
N ASN A 305 -39.17 12.77 -19.55
CA ASN A 305 -38.41 11.53 -19.30
C ASN A 305 -39.12 10.54 -18.37
N VAL A 306 -40.45 10.60 -18.23
CA VAL A 306 -41.22 9.75 -17.29
C VAL A 306 -41.04 8.25 -17.56
N GLU A 307 -40.78 7.84 -18.81
CA GLU A 307 -40.54 6.44 -19.20
C GLU A 307 -39.29 5.84 -18.54
N SER A 308 -38.37 6.65 -18.02
CA SER A 308 -37.21 6.14 -17.27
C SER A 308 -37.61 5.38 -15.99
N LEU A 309 -38.80 5.67 -15.43
CA LEU A 309 -39.35 4.94 -14.29
C LEU A 309 -39.65 3.47 -14.63
N ARG A 310 -39.82 3.13 -15.91
CA ARG A 310 -40.06 1.75 -16.37
C ARG A 310 -38.91 0.82 -16.02
N GLY A 311 -37.70 1.34 -15.80
CA GLY A 311 -36.55 0.56 -15.37
C GLY A 311 -36.66 0.05 -13.93
N ILE A 312 -37.48 0.68 -13.08
CA ILE A 312 -37.56 0.44 -11.65
C ILE A 312 -38.23 -0.92 -11.37
N ARG A 313 -37.53 -1.75 -10.60
CA ARG A 313 -37.91 -3.10 -10.19
C ARG A 313 -38.23 -3.20 -8.71
N SER A 314 -37.63 -2.36 -7.87
CA SER A 314 -37.85 -2.38 -6.42
C SER A 314 -37.81 -0.98 -5.85
N ILE A 315 -38.70 -0.71 -4.88
CA ILE A 315 -38.69 0.50 -4.05
C ILE A 315 -38.58 0.07 -2.58
N GLU A 316 -37.43 0.32 -1.97
CA GLU A 316 -37.20 0.15 -0.52
C GLU A 316 -37.64 1.41 0.23
N GLY A 317 -38.94 1.66 0.19
CA GLY A 317 -39.63 2.80 0.77
C GLY A 317 -41.11 2.77 0.41
N ARG A 318 -41.76 3.93 0.47
CA ARG A 318 -43.16 4.09 0.03
C ARG A 318 -43.24 4.61 -1.40
N LEU A 319 -44.24 4.16 -2.14
CA LEU A 319 -44.65 4.77 -3.40
C LEU A 319 -45.85 5.70 -3.14
N ILE A 320 -45.65 7.00 -3.35
CA ILE A 320 -46.65 8.02 -3.04
C ILE A 320 -47.04 8.75 -4.33
N ILE A 321 -48.31 8.68 -4.72
CA ILE A 321 -48.86 9.30 -5.94
C ILE A 321 -50.03 10.21 -5.54
N THR A 322 -49.80 11.50 -5.38
CA THR A 322 -50.82 12.42 -4.86
C THR A 322 -50.98 13.73 -5.61
N ASN A 323 -52.23 14.18 -5.78
CA ASN A 323 -52.57 15.50 -6.34
C ASN A 323 -52.00 15.73 -7.74
N ASN A 324 -52.14 14.76 -8.64
CA ASN A 324 -51.66 14.87 -10.02
C ASN A 324 -52.84 14.94 -11.00
N ALA A 325 -52.71 15.78 -12.03
CA ALA A 325 -53.57 15.81 -13.22
C ALA A 325 -52.87 15.08 -14.37
N ASP A 326 -53.65 14.67 -15.38
CA ASP A 326 -53.15 14.07 -16.61
C ASP A 326 -52.19 12.87 -16.39
N LEU A 327 -52.47 12.00 -15.42
CA LEU A 327 -51.68 10.77 -15.28
C LEU A 327 -52.03 9.74 -16.38
N GLY A 328 -53.30 9.70 -16.78
CA GLY A 328 -53.84 8.72 -17.73
C GLY A 328 -53.64 7.28 -17.25
N ASN A 329 -53.32 6.38 -18.18
CA ASN A 329 -52.97 4.99 -17.84
C ASN A 329 -51.53 4.92 -17.30
N PHE A 330 -51.40 4.63 -16.02
CA PHE A 330 -50.13 4.71 -15.30
C PHE A 330 -49.31 3.43 -15.50
N THR A 331 -48.65 3.31 -16.66
CA THR A 331 -47.84 2.13 -17.03
C THR A 331 -46.34 2.28 -16.71
N TYR A 332 -45.96 3.40 -16.10
CA TYR A 332 -44.56 3.76 -15.88
C TYR A 332 -43.82 2.83 -14.90
N PHE A 333 -44.53 2.04 -14.08
CA PHE A 333 -43.95 1.03 -13.19
C PHE A 333 -44.19 -0.42 -13.65
N SER A 334 -44.27 -0.67 -14.95
CA SER A 334 -44.58 -2.01 -15.49
C SER A 334 -43.58 -3.11 -15.08
N ASN A 335 -42.35 -2.75 -14.67
CA ASN A 335 -41.34 -3.67 -14.16
C ASN A 335 -41.23 -3.74 -12.64
N LEU A 336 -42.02 -2.95 -11.89
CA LEU A 336 -41.96 -2.91 -10.44
C LEU A 336 -42.43 -4.24 -9.86
N ARG A 337 -41.58 -4.85 -9.03
CA ARG A 337 -41.78 -6.18 -8.43
C ARG A 337 -42.03 -6.12 -6.93
N LYS A 338 -41.45 -5.11 -6.27
CA LYS A 338 -41.42 -4.99 -4.81
C LYS A 338 -41.55 -3.53 -4.37
N VAL A 339 -42.38 -3.30 -3.36
CA VAL A 339 -42.48 -2.01 -2.64
C VAL A 339 -42.59 -2.31 -1.14
N GLY A 340 -41.72 -1.72 -0.32
CA GLY A 340 -41.84 -1.91 1.13
C GLY A 340 -40.81 -1.16 1.96
N THR A 341 -41.17 -0.90 3.21
CA THR A 341 -40.31 -0.33 4.25
C THR A 341 -39.74 -1.44 5.14
N GLN A 342 -38.53 -1.26 5.66
CA GLN A 342 -37.91 -2.22 6.61
C GLN A 342 -38.64 -2.26 7.96
N SER A 343 -39.35 -1.18 8.32
CA SER A 343 -40.02 -1.05 9.62
C SER A 343 -41.30 -1.87 9.76
N GLY A 344 -41.77 -2.54 8.70
CA GLY A 344 -42.97 -3.40 8.75
C GLY A 344 -44.30 -2.67 8.91
N ASP A 345 -44.31 -1.47 9.49
CA ASP A 345 -45.53 -0.73 9.82
C ASP A 345 -45.93 0.28 8.74
N GLY A 346 -47.20 0.24 8.31
CA GLY A 346 -47.88 1.28 7.55
C GLY A 346 -48.12 1.03 6.06
N LYS A 347 -48.84 1.97 5.44
CA LYS A 347 -49.17 1.98 4.00
C LYS A 347 -47.90 2.17 3.16
N VAL A 348 -47.62 1.24 2.27
CA VAL A 348 -46.43 1.25 1.40
C VAL A 348 -46.73 1.80 0.00
N ILE A 349 -48.00 1.75 -0.45
CA ILE A 349 -48.48 2.40 -1.67
C ILE A 349 -49.63 3.34 -1.29
N ILE A 350 -49.47 4.63 -1.57
CA ILE A 350 -50.43 5.68 -1.20
C ILE A 350 -50.81 6.45 -2.46
N ILE A 351 -52.10 6.45 -2.82
CA ILE A 351 -52.61 7.08 -4.05
C ILE A 351 -53.81 7.95 -3.70
N ARG A 352 -53.64 9.27 -3.78
CA ARG A 352 -54.67 10.22 -3.33
C ARG A 352 -54.93 11.34 -4.34
N ASN A 353 -56.19 11.68 -4.59
CA ASN A 353 -56.59 12.88 -5.35
C ASN A 353 -55.98 12.94 -6.77
N ASN A 354 -56.10 11.87 -7.56
CA ASN A 354 -55.68 11.87 -8.97
C ASN A 354 -56.93 11.71 -9.86
N PRO A 355 -57.59 12.81 -10.28
CA PRO A 355 -58.89 12.77 -10.95
C PRO A 355 -58.86 11.96 -12.26
N ASP A 356 -57.79 12.08 -13.04
CA ASP A 356 -57.68 11.50 -14.39
C ASP A 356 -57.00 10.12 -14.40
N LEU A 357 -56.74 9.53 -13.22
CA LEU A 357 -56.05 8.25 -13.11
C LEU A 357 -57.04 7.11 -13.40
N THR A 358 -56.96 6.55 -14.60
CA THR A 358 -57.88 5.49 -15.06
C THR A 358 -57.46 4.08 -14.64
N GLY A 359 -56.16 3.87 -14.42
CA GLY A 359 -55.63 2.57 -14.02
C GLY A 359 -54.17 2.64 -13.58
N LEU A 360 -53.78 1.68 -12.75
CA LEU A 360 -52.44 1.56 -12.19
C LEU A 360 -51.86 0.15 -12.40
N PRO A 361 -51.66 -0.27 -13.66
CA PRO A 361 -51.16 -1.61 -13.95
C PRO A 361 -49.71 -1.78 -13.50
N MET A 362 -49.52 -2.55 -12.43
CA MET A 362 -48.20 -3.04 -11.98
C MET A 362 -48.16 -4.57 -12.08
N PRO A 363 -48.17 -5.13 -13.31
CA PRO A 363 -48.40 -6.56 -13.55
C PRO A 363 -47.33 -7.48 -12.97
N ARG A 364 -46.17 -6.94 -12.57
CA ARG A 364 -45.04 -7.68 -12.01
C ARG A 364 -44.90 -7.53 -10.50
N LEU A 365 -45.76 -6.73 -9.85
CA LEU A 365 -45.72 -6.52 -8.42
C LEU A 365 -46.15 -7.80 -7.71
N ARG A 366 -45.22 -8.44 -7.01
CA ARG A 366 -45.41 -9.72 -6.31
C ARG A 366 -45.21 -9.59 -4.81
N ASP A 367 -44.25 -8.77 -4.41
CA ASP A 367 -43.87 -8.58 -3.02
C ASP A 367 -44.38 -7.23 -2.51
N ILE A 368 -45.64 -7.24 -2.09
CA ILE A 368 -46.11 -6.33 -1.04
C ILE A 368 -46.15 -7.23 0.18
N THR A 369 -45.29 -7.03 1.18
CA THR A 369 -45.38 -7.82 2.41
C THR A 369 -46.72 -7.48 3.05
N ILE A 370 -47.75 -8.32 2.91
CA ILE A 370 -49.08 -8.03 3.44
C ILE A 370 -49.18 -8.72 4.79
N SER A 371 -49.38 -7.95 5.86
CA SER A 371 -49.92 -8.49 7.12
C SER A 371 -51.43 -8.55 6.93
N GLU A 372 -52.07 -9.66 7.31
CA GLU A 372 -53.52 -9.83 7.18
C GLU A 372 -54.32 -8.72 7.88
N ASP A 373 -53.71 -8.04 8.86
CA ASP A 373 -54.34 -7.00 9.69
C ASP A 373 -54.01 -5.53 9.29
N ASP A 374 -53.16 -5.28 8.28
CA ASP A 374 -52.84 -3.90 7.83
C ASP A 374 -52.87 -3.78 6.30
N PRO A 375 -53.92 -3.15 5.71
CA PRO A 375 -54.01 -3.02 4.26
C PRO A 375 -52.88 -2.12 3.76
N ARG A 376 -51.85 -2.69 3.15
CA ARG A 376 -50.62 -1.98 2.76
C ARG A 376 -50.79 -0.96 1.62
N VAL A 377 -51.97 -0.88 1.02
CA VAL A 377 -52.32 0.04 -0.08
C VAL A 377 -53.45 0.97 0.35
N GLU A 378 -53.31 2.26 0.05
CA GLU A 378 -54.31 3.28 0.33
C GLU A 378 -54.72 4.01 -0.95
N LEU A 379 -56.02 3.98 -1.27
CA LEU A 379 -56.62 4.64 -2.43
C LEU A 379 -57.69 5.62 -1.95
N ILE A 380 -57.52 6.92 -2.19
CA ILE A 380 -58.48 7.97 -1.79
C ILE A 380 -58.72 8.93 -2.96
N ASN A 381 -59.98 9.23 -3.28
CA ASN A 381 -60.36 10.23 -4.28
C ASN A 381 -59.68 10.06 -5.66
N ASN A 382 -59.82 8.88 -6.27
CA ASN A 382 -59.37 8.62 -7.65
C ASN A 382 -60.59 8.20 -8.51
N PRO A 383 -61.46 9.16 -8.89
CA PRO A 383 -62.82 8.88 -9.40
C PRO A 383 -62.88 8.07 -10.70
N MET A 384 -61.83 8.12 -11.53
CA MET A 384 -61.79 7.42 -12.83
C MET A 384 -61.16 6.02 -12.75
N MET A 385 -60.74 5.56 -11.57
CA MET A 385 -60.05 4.27 -11.42
C MET A 385 -61.06 3.11 -11.31
N GLU A 386 -61.20 2.30 -12.36
CA GLU A 386 -62.09 1.14 -12.36
C GLU A 386 -61.49 -0.05 -11.59
N MET A 387 -62.15 -0.52 -10.52
CA MET A 387 -61.76 -1.75 -9.82
C MET A 387 -62.35 -2.98 -10.54
N ARG A 388 -61.57 -3.64 -11.41
CA ARG A 388 -61.96 -4.93 -11.99
C ARG A 388 -61.96 -6.03 -10.92
N LYS A 389 -63.12 -6.62 -10.65
CA LYS A 389 -63.26 -7.81 -9.78
C LYS A 389 -62.54 -9.01 -10.41
N SER A 390 -61.43 -9.45 -9.83
CA SER A 390 -60.60 -10.56 -10.34
C SER A 390 -61.27 -11.92 -10.09
N MET A 391 -61.55 -12.68 -11.16
CA MET A 391 -61.99 -14.09 -11.12
C MET A 391 -60.81 -15.02 -10.75
N THR A 392 -60.95 -15.76 -9.64
CA THR A 392 -60.00 -16.78 -9.19
C THR A 392 -60.32 -18.14 -9.82
N THR A 393 -59.36 -18.72 -10.57
CA THR A 393 -59.38 -20.15 -10.94
C THR A 393 -58.03 -20.78 -10.67
N THR A 394 -58.03 -21.73 -9.74
CA THR A 394 -56.93 -22.59 -9.30
C THR A 394 -56.78 -23.79 -10.24
N LYS A 395 -55.55 -24.11 -10.69
CA LYS A 395 -55.19 -25.47 -11.17
C LYS A 395 -53.77 -25.85 -10.75
N LYS A 396 -53.62 -27.16 -10.54
CA LYS A 396 -52.66 -27.92 -9.73
C LYS A 396 -51.90 -28.93 -10.63
N ALA A 397 -50.68 -29.32 -10.21
CA ALA A 397 -49.88 -30.50 -10.60
C ALA A 397 -49.24 -30.48 -12.02
N THR A 398 -48.10 -31.15 -12.34
CA THR A 398 -47.53 -32.41 -11.84
C THR A 398 -46.01 -32.54 -12.16
N LYS A 399 -45.35 -33.43 -11.41
CA LYS A 399 -43.95 -33.89 -11.36
C LYS A 399 -43.68 -35.07 -12.33
N ALA A 400 -42.44 -35.28 -12.79
CA ALA A 400 -41.94 -36.60 -13.24
C ALA A 400 -40.39 -36.70 -13.17
N THR A 401 -39.93 -37.90 -12.80
CA THR A 401 -38.57 -38.35 -12.45
C THR A 401 -38.05 -39.31 -13.53
N GLY A 402 -36.74 -39.51 -13.67
CA GLY A 402 -36.15 -40.61 -14.46
C GLY A 402 -34.66 -40.84 -14.19
N VAL A 403 -34.31 -42.10 -13.90
CA VAL A 403 -33.01 -42.70 -13.50
C VAL A 403 -32.47 -43.58 -14.65
N SER A 404 -31.15 -43.78 -14.78
CA SER A 404 -30.54 -44.99 -15.36
C SER A 404 -29.01 -45.10 -15.10
N GLU A 405 -28.56 -46.34 -14.90
CA GLU A 405 -27.26 -46.86 -14.45
C GLU A 405 -26.21 -47.16 -15.56
N ALA A 406 -24.94 -47.21 -15.11
CA ALA A 406 -23.79 -48.12 -15.37
C ALA A 406 -23.47 -48.78 -16.74
N SER A 407 -22.17 -48.83 -17.07
CA SER A 407 -21.42 -50.05 -17.50
C SER A 407 -19.89 -49.81 -17.60
N THR A 408 -19.15 -50.91 -17.45
CA THR A 408 -17.69 -51.11 -17.24
C THR A 408 -17.08 -51.82 -18.46
N GLU A 409 -15.77 -51.69 -18.76
CA GLU A 409 -14.98 -52.76 -19.43
C GLU A 409 -13.44 -52.59 -19.30
N GLU A 410 -12.75 -53.68 -18.95
CA GLU A 410 -11.29 -53.93 -18.92
C GLU A 410 -10.88 -54.81 -20.13
N ILE A 411 -9.66 -54.67 -20.68
CA ILE A 411 -8.95 -55.74 -21.44
C ILE A 411 -7.42 -55.61 -21.28
N SER A 412 -6.75 -56.74 -21.01
CA SER A 412 -5.29 -57.02 -20.94
C SER A 412 -4.82 -57.93 -22.10
N ILE A 413 -3.49 -58.12 -22.28
CA ILE A 413 -2.77 -59.39 -22.65
C ILE A 413 -1.39 -59.17 -23.34
N ASP A 414 -0.35 -59.75 -22.72
CA ASP A 414 0.85 -60.53 -23.13
C ASP A 414 2.09 -60.07 -23.95
N GLU A 415 3.20 -60.69 -23.49
CA GLU A 415 4.64 -60.78 -23.83
C GLU A 415 4.94 -61.76 -25.00
N PRO A 416 6.18 -61.93 -25.56
CA PRO A 416 7.30 -62.66 -24.89
C PRO A 416 8.77 -62.32 -25.29
N GLU A 417 9.72 -63.01 -24.61
CA GLU A 417 11.20 -63.00 -24.63
C GLU A 417 11.95 -63.46 -25.91
N THR A 418 13.24 -63.09 -26.11
CA THR A 418 14.46 -63.97 -25.90
C THR A 418 15.81 -63.46 -26.48
N GLN A 419 16.90 -63.80 -25.76
CA GLN A 419 18.28 -64.21 -26.18
C GLN A 419 19.53 -63.27 -26.17
N ASN A 420 20.54 -63.74 -25.39
CA ASN A 420 22.00 -63.45 -25.26
C ASN A 420 22.83 -64.15 -26.39
N PRO A 421 24.21 -64.18 -26.52
CA PRO A 421 25.28 -64.07 -25.48
C PRO A 421 26.72 -63.55 -25.87
N THR A 422 27.67 -63.64 -24.89
CA THR A 422 29.18 -63.68 -24.93
C THR A 422 29.99 -62.38 -25.12
N GLY A 423 31.16 -62.08 -24.52
CA GLY A 423 32.07 -62.71 -23.53
C GLY A 423 33.42 -61.91 -23.37
N PHE A 424 34.08 -62.03 -22.20
CA PHE A 424 35.54 -62.03 -21.86
C PHE A 424 36.52 -60.85 -22.18
N GLU A 425 37.18 -60.24 -21.15
CA GLU A 425 38.59 -60.45 -20.68
C GLU A 425 39.24 -59.29 -19.86
N LYS A 426 40.25 -59.63 -19.04
CA LYS A 426 41.01 -58.85 -18.03
C LYS A 426 42.44 -58.45 -18.51
N GLY A 427 43.07 -57.47 -17.84
CA GLY A 427 44.55 -57.26 -17.76
C GLY A 427 44.92 -55.76 -17.65
N VAL A 428 45.53 -55.19 -16.59
CA VAL A 428 46.84 -55.34 -15.88
C VAL A 428 48.03 -54.56 -16.51
N ALA A 429 48.64 -53.70 -15.66
CA ALA A 429 50.04 -53.25 -15.56
C ALA A 429 50.60 -51.98 -16.28
N GLN A 430 51.43 -51.27 -15.50
CA GLN A 430 52.28 -50.08 -15.77
C GLN A 430 53.48 -50.35 -16.70
N PRO A 431 54.22 -49.29 -17.10
CA PRO A 431 55.68 -49.35 -16.92
C PRO A 431 56.37 -48.05 -16.44
N LYS A 432 57.44 -48.22 -15.65
CA LYS A 432 58.54 -47.28 -15.40
C LYS A 432 59.65 -47.49 -16.44
N ARG A 433 60.33 -46.43 -16.88
CA ARG A 433 61.72 -46.53 -17.37
C ARG A 433 62.49 -45.21 -17.22
N SER A 434 63.65 -45.34 -16.59
CA SER A 434 64.73 -44.37 -16.41
C SER A 434 65.65 -44.35 -17.63
N VAL A 435 66.19 -43.19 -18.02
CA VAL A 435 67.44 -43.09 -18.81
C VAL A 435 68.25 -41.87 -18.34
N SER A 436 69.51 -42.17 -18.03
CA SER A 436 70.62 -41.28 -17.66
C SER A 436 71.39 -40.85 -18.92
N THR A 437 71.85 -39.60 -18.98
CA THR A 437 72.91 -39.19 -19.92
C THR A 437 73.93 -38.28 -19.20
N LYS A 438 75.19 -38.70 -19.23
CA LYS A 438 76.40 -37.97 -18.83
C LYS A 438 76.78 -36.97 -19.94
N ASN A 439 77.13 -35.75 -19.57
CA ASN A 439 77.89 -34.82 -20.41
C ASN A 439 79.06 -34.26 -19.60
N GLU A 440 80.25 -34.84 -19.79
CA GLU A 440 81.53 -34.26 -19.39
C GLU A 440 82.15 -33.65 -20.65
N GLY A 441 82.41 -32.34 -20.64
CA GLY A 441 82.99 -31.64 -21.80
C GLY A 441 82.96 -30.11 -21.75
N VAL A 442 82.52 -29.49 -20.64
CA VAL A 442 82.37 -28.02 -20.56
C VAL A 442 83.52 -27.35 -19.78
N LEU A 443 84.30 -28.13 -19.00
CA LEU A 443 85.24 -27.57 -18.03
C LEU A 443 86.56 -27.04 -18.63
N GLU A 444 86.96 -27.50 -19.82
CA GLU A 444 88.20 -27.02 -20.47
C GLU A 444 88.03 -25.73 -21.31
N PHE A 445 86.81 -25.44 -21.80
CA PHE A 445 86.54 -24.23 -22.58
C PHE A 445 86.56 -22.95 -21.72
N LEU A 446 86.25 -23.07 -20.42
CA LEU A 446 86.12 -21.94 -19.49
C LEU A 446 87.46 -21.29 -19.08
N LYS A 447 88.61 -21.94 -19.30
CA LYS A 447 89.92 -21.38 -18.91
C LYS A 447 90.48 -20.33 -19.87
N LYS A 448 90.12 -20.36 -21.16
CA LYS A 448 90.71 -19.48 -22.20
C LYS A 448 89.96 -18.16 -22.41
N HIS A 449 88.73 -18.04 -21.93
CA HIS A 449 87.85 -16.90 -22.24
C HIS A 449 87.24 -16.25 -20.98
N LYS A 450 88.06 -16.02 -19.95
CA LYS A 450 87.61 -15.48 -18.64
C LYS A 450 86.78 -14.19 -18.77
N TRP A 451 87.12 -13.29 -19.70
CA TRP A 451 86.34 -12.06 -19.92
C TRP A 451 84.98 -12.30 -20.59
N PHE A 452 84.88 -13.22 -21.56
CA PHE A 452 83.58 -13.58 -22.15
C PHE A 452 82.69 -14.36 -21.19
N VAL A 453 83.29 -15.14 -20.27
CA VAL A 453 82.55 -15.82 -19.20
C VAL A 453 81.99 -14.81 -18.20
N VAL A 454 82.77 -13.79 -17.82
CA VAL A 454 82.27 -12.71 -16.95
C VAL A 454 81.19 -11.89 -17.65
N LEU A 455 81.41 -11.46 -18.89
CA LEU A 455 80.42 -10.69 -19.65
C LEU A 455 79.15 -11.50 -19.89
N GLY A 456 79.28 -12.78 -20.23
CA GLY A 456 78.19 -13.74 -20.39
C GLY A 456 77.45 -14.00 -19.09
N ALA A 457 78.14 -14.09 -17.95
CA ALA A 457 77.52 -14.23 -16.64
C ALA A 457 76.74 -12.97 -16.24
N VAL A 458 77.25 -11.77 -16.55
CA VAL A 458 76.54 -10.50 -16.30
C VAL A 458 75.31 -10.39 -17.20
N THR A 459 75.42 -10.71 -18.49
CA THR A 459 74.25 -10.72 -19.40
C THR A 459 73.23 -11.78 -18.98
N PHE A 460 73.67 -12.98 -18.60
CA PHE A 460 72.79 -14.02 -18.08
C PHE A 460 72.09 -13.58 -16.80
N CYS A 461 72.79 -12.95 -15.85
CA CYS A 461 72.18 -12.39 -14.64
C CYS A 461 71.15 -11.29 -14.96
N LEU A 462 71.42 -10.41 -15.93
CA LEU A 462 70.47 -9.38 -16.36
C LEU A 462 69.23 -9.98 -17.04
N ILE A 463 69.41 -10.97 -17.92
CA ILE A 463 68.31 -11.71 -18.55
C ILE A 463 67.50 -12.47 -17.50
N PHE A 464 68.16 -13.10 -16.53
CA PHE A 464 67.51 -13.82 -15.45
C PHE A 464 66.74 -12.88 -14.52
N LEU A 465 67.28 -11.69 -14.19
CA LEU A 465 66.57 -10.65 -13.46
C LEU A 465 65.36 -10.13 -14.25
N CYS A 466 65.49 -9.92 -15.56
CA CYS A 466 64.36 -9.53 -16.41
C CYS A 466 63.30 -10.63 -16.48
N LEU A 467 63.69 -11.90 -16.53
CA LEU A 467 62.77 -13.04 -16.48
C LEU A 467 62.08 -13.15 -15.12
N ILE A 468 62.81 -12.95 -14.01
CA ILE A 468 62.22 -12.89 -12.67
C ILE A 468 61.23 -11.74 -12.59
N LEU A 469 61.60 -10.54 -13.07
CA LEU A 469 60.72 -9.37 -13.09
C LEU A 469 59.49 -9.62 -13.96
N LEU A 470 59.65 -10.25 -15.14
CA LEU A 470 58.54 -10.65 -16.01
C LEU A 470 57.64 -11.68 -15.31
N ILE A 471 58.21 -12.69 -14.65
CA ILE A 471 57.47 -13.68 -13.86
C ILE A 471 56.76 -12.99 -12.69
N LEU A 472 57.38 -12.01 -12.02
CA LEU A 472 56.78 -11.22 -10.95
C LEU A 472 55.62 -10.36 -11.49
N ILE A 473 55.79 -9.69 -12.63
CA ILE A 473 54.74 -8.92 -13.31
C ILE A 473 53.60 -9.84 -13.75
N LEU A 474 53.91 -11.04 -14.29
CA LEU A 474 52.93 -12.04 -14.66
C LEU A 474 52.22 -12.65 -13.44
N MET A 475 52.94 -12.86 -12.33
CA MET A 475 52.38 -13.33 -11.06
C MET A 475 51.50 -12.25 -10.40
N LEU A 476 51.89 -10.98 -10.49
CA LEU A 476 51.08 -9.83 -10.04
C LEU A 476 49.84 -9.62 -10.93
N LYS A 477 49.96 -9.80 -12.26
CA LYS A 477 48.82 -9.84 -13.19
C LYS A 477 47.92 -11.06 -12.97
N LYS A 478 48.48 -12.21 -12.59
CA LYS A 478 47.70 -13.44 -12.32
C LYS A 478 46.98 -13.39 -10.97
N LYS A 479 47.46 -12.57 -10.01
CA LYS A 479 46.81 -12.35 -8.71
C LYS A 479 45.63 -11.37 -8.74
N THR A 480 45.45 -10.64 -9.84
CA THR A 480 44.22 -9.87 -10.12
C THR A 480 43.24 -10.70 -10.95
N THR A 481 43.10 -12.00 -10.66
CA THR A 481 41.91 -12.74 -11.07
C THR A 481 40.70 -11.99 -10.54
N ALA A 482 39.87 -11.48 -11.45
CA ALA A 482 38.58 -10.90 -11.12
C ALA A 482 37.88 -11.83 -10.13
N LEU A 483 37.58 -11.31 -8.93
CA LEU A 483 37.04 -12.14 -7.85
C LEU A 483 35.63 -12.67 -8.17
N LEU A 484 34.93 -12.02 -9.10
CA LEU A 484 33.69 -12.50 -9.68
C LEU A 484 33.96 -13.36 -10.92
N PRO A 485 33.20 -14.45 -11.13
CA PRO A 485 33.30 -15.21 -12.36
C PRO A 485 32.96 -14.30 -13.55
N PRO A 486 33.56 -14.51 -14.73
CA PRO A 486 33.19 -13.73 -15.91
C PRO A 486 31.70 -13.92 -16.22
N PRO A 487 31.02 -12.90 -16.78
CA PRO A 487 29.64 -13.07 -17.21
C PRO A 487 29.52 -14.22 -18.24
N PRO A 488 28.48 -15.07 -18.17
CA PRO A 488 28.29 -16.20 -19.08
C PRO A 488 27.68 -15.74 -20.41
N TYR A 489 28.44 -14.96 -21.18
CA TYR A 489 28.06 -14.58 -22.55
C TYR A 489 28.27 -15.72 -23.54
N LYS A 490 29.21 -16.63 -23.25
CA LYS A 490 29.42 -17.86 -24.03
C LYS A 490 28.44 -18.94 -23.59
N LEU A 491 27.24 -18.94 -24.17
CA LEU A 491 26.18 -19.92 -23.92
C LEU A 491 26.27 -21.12 -24.88
N SER A 492 25.82 -22.29 -24.40
CA SER A 492 25.62 -23.48 -25.25
C SER A 492 24.54 -23.21 -26.32
N LYS A 493 24.56 -23.94 -27.45
CA LYS A 493 23.56 -23.76 -28.52
C LYS A 493 22.12 -23.81 -28.00
N GLN A 494 21.80 -24.81 -27.20
CA GLN A 494 20.47 -24.97 -26.59
C GLN A 494 20.14 -23.83 -25.61
N SER A 495 21.10 -23.40 -24.78
CA SER A 495 20.91 -22.24 -23.89
C SER A 495 20.65 -20.94 -24.67
N LYS A 496 21.33 -20.77 -25.83
CA LYS A 496 21.07 -19.63 -26.72
C LYS A 496 19.66 -19.67 -27.29
N GLU A 497 19.17 -20.84 -27.68
CA GLU A 497 17.80 -21.03 -28.21
C GLU A 497 16.73 -20.69 -27.15
N VAL A 498 16.92 -21.14 -25.90
CA VAL A 498 16.01 -20.81 -24.78
C VAL A 498 15.98 -19.30 -24.53
N LEU A 499 17.16 -18.67 -24.38
CA LEU A 499 17.25 -17.23 -24.15
C LEU A 499 16.69 -16.41 -25.33
N ALA A 500 16.94 -16.84 -26.57
CA ALA A 500 16.40 -16.22 -27.77
C ALA A 500 14.87 -16.33 -27.83
N SER A 501 14.29 -17.46 -27.41
CA SER A 501 12.84 -17.64 -27.33
C SER A 501 12.19 -16.66 -26.36
N ILE A 502 12.74 -16.56 -25.14
CA ILE A 502 12.26 -15.59 -24.12
C ILE A 502 12.33 -14.15 -24.66
N CYS A 503 13.45 -13.78 -25.32
CA CYS A 503 13.62 -12.45 -25.90
C CYS A 503 12.66 -12.18 -27.05
N LYS A 504 12.35 -13.20 -27.87
CA LYS A 504 11.36 -13.10 -28.94
C LYS A 504 9.98 -12.75 -28.38
N ASP A 505 9.58 -13.33 -27.25
CA ASP A 505 8.30 -13.03 -26.61
C ASP A 505 8.25 -11.61 -26.05
N ILE A 506 9.33 -11.17 -25.39
CA ILE A 506 9.47 -9.77 -24.93
C ILE A 506 9.30 -8.79 -26.10
N MET A 507 9.99 -9.04 -27.21
CA MET A 507 9.91 -8.15 -28.39
C MET A 507 8.56 -8.24 -29.12
N LYS A 508 7.92 -9.41 -29.14
CA LYS A 508 6.63 -9.63 -29.80
C LYS A 508 5.51 -8.88 -29.09
N ASN A 509 5.47 -8.96 -27.76
CA ASN A 509 4.36 -8.40 -26.98
C ASN A 509 4.59 -6.93 -26.58
N ASN A 510 5.78 -6.38 -26.88
CA ASN A 510 6.22 -5.01 -26.60
C ASN A 510 5.70 -4.45 -25.26
N PRO A 511 6.22 -4.94 -24.12
CA PRO A 511 5.71 -4.68 -22.78
C PRO A 511 5.81 -3.22 -22.34
N MET A 512 6.54 -2.41 -23.10
CA MET A 512 6.69 -0.99 -22.90
C MET A 512 5.33 -0.27 -23.04
N VAL A 513 4.45 -0.76 -23.93
CA VAL A 513 3.12 -0.20 -24.22
C VAL A 513 2.04 -0.71 -23.26
N TRP A 514 2.36 -1.68 -22.40
CA TRP A 514 1.37 -2.28 -21.51
C TRP A 514 0.82 -1.28 -20.51
N CYS A 515 -0.50 -1.16 -20.51
CA CYS A 515 -1.25 -0.49 -19.48
C CYS A 515 -1.52 -1.45 -18.31
N VAL A 516 -1.95 -0.93 -17.16
CA VAL A 516 -2.34 -1.78 -16.00
C VAL A 516 -3.43 -2.78 -16.38
N GLN A 517 -4.25 -2.43 -17.37
CA GLN A 517 -5.25 -3.29 -17.98
C GLN A 517 -4.62 -4.54 -18.59
N ASP A 518 -3.42 -4.47 -19.15
CA ASP A 518 -2.74 -5.59 -19.83
C ASP A 518 -2.03 -6.55 -18.88
N ARG A 519 -2.20 -6.36 -17.56
CA ARG A 519 -1.66 -7.25 -16.52
C ARG A 519 -2.08 -8.71 -16.73
N TYR A 520 -3.25 -8.96 -17.33
CA TYR A 520 -3.71 -10.32 -17.66
C TYR A 520 -2.85 -11.04 -18.71
N LEU A 521 -2.08 -10.32 -19.54
CA LEU A 521 -1.19 -10.91 -20.55
C LEU A 521 0.03 -11.60 -19.91
N LEU A 522 0.40 -11.18 -18.71
CA LEU A 522 1.51 -11.73 -17.91
C LEU A 522 1.02 -12.61 -16.76
N TRP A 523 -0.15 -12.29 -16.24
CA TRP A 523 -0.76 -12.91 -15.09
C TRP A 523 -2.12 -13.45 -15.52
N GLN A 524 -2.12 -14.58 -16.22
CA GLN A 524 -3.35 -15.30 -16.56
C GLN A 524 -3.91 -15.96 -15.30
N SER A 525 -4.36 -15.15 -14.34
CA SER A 525 -5.04 -15.62 -13.16
C SER A 525 -6.49 -15.95 -13.52
N GLY A 526 -6.74 -17.20 -13.86
CA GLY A 526 -8.03 -17.85 -13.62
C GLY A 526 -9.25 -17.25 -14.32
N ARG A 527 -9.14 -16.75 -15.55
CA ARG A 527 -10.32 -16.82 -16.42
C ARG A 527 -10.38 -18.23 -16.97
N SER A 528 -11.21 -19.05 -16.33
CA SER A 528 -11.78 -20.25 -16.91
C SER A 528 -12.46 -19.87 -18.23
N ALA A 529 -11.66 -19.81 -19.30
CA ALA A 529 -12.19 -20.23 -20.59
C ALA A 529 -12.67 -21.66 -20.36
N ALA A 530 -13.91 -21.95 -20.74
CA ALA A 530 -14.55 -23.25 -20.53
C ALA A 530 -13.88 -24.41 -21.32
N GLY A 531 -12.60 -24.30 -21.65
CA GLY A 531 -11.74 -25.35 -22.19
C GLY A 531 -10.36 -25.23 -21.54
N GLY A 532 -10.01 -26.25 -20.73
CA GLY A 532 -8.84 -26.37 -19.85
C GLY A 532 -7.55 -25.67 -20.29
N SER A 533 -7.27 -24.50 -19.72
CA SER A 533 -5.88 -24.07 -19.53
C SER A 533 -5.37 -24.76 -18.27
N GLU A 534 -4.46 -25.71 -18.44
CA GLU A 534 -3.75 -26.39 -17.36
C GLU A 534 -3.17 -25.35 -16.39
N GLU A 535 -3.65 -25.34 -15.13
CA GLU A 535 -2.86 -24.82 -14.02
C GLU A 535 -1.44 -25.41 -14.14
N CYS A 536 -0.38 -24.65 -13.81
CA CYS A 536 0.97 -25.23 -13.70
C CYS A 536 0.84 -26.54 -12.95
N SER A 537 1.02 -27.67 -13.65
CA SER A 537 0.82 -28.97 -13.01
C SER A 537 1.72 -28.97 -11.79
N VAL A 538 1.19 -29.36 -10.63
CA VAL A 538 1.92 -29.31 -9.36
C VAL A 538 3.32 -29.92 -9.55
N THR A 539 3.41 -30.99 -10.32
CA THR A 539 4.63 -31.66 -10.79
C THR A 539 5.64 -30.75 -11.50
N ALA A 540 5.22 -29.91 -12.45
CA ALA A 540 6.11 -28.99 -13.18
C ALA A 540 6.68 -27.89 -12.27
N CYS A 541 5.86 -27.40 -11.34
CA CYS A 541 6.29 -26.40 -10.37
C CYS A 541 7.21 -27.01 -9.29
N GLU A 542 7.03 -28.28 -8.91
CA GLU A 542 7.93 -29.00 -8.00
C GLU A 542 9.30 -29.30 -8.59
N ALA A 543 9.37 -29.64 -9.88
CA ALA A 543 10.63 -29.86 -10.59
C ALA A 543 11.52 -28.60 -10.61
N LEU A 544 10.93 -27.41 -10.48
CA LEU A 544 11.65 -26.14 -10.46
C LEU A 544 12.12 -25.68 -9.08
N LYS A 545 11.55 -26.22 -7.99
CA LYS A 545 11.92 -25.84 -6.61
C LYS A 545 13.45 -25.93 -6.35
N PRO A 546 14.19 -26.94 -6.83
CA PRO A 546 15.65 -27.02 -6.63
C PRO A 546 16.44 -25.91 -7.33
N PHE A 547 15.87 -25.30 -8.37
CA PHE A 547 16.50 -24.24 -9.16
C PHE A 547 16.14 -22.84 -8.67
N MET A 548 15.33 -22.73 -7.63
CA MET A 548 15.02 -21.46 -7.00
C MET A 548 16.01 -21.15 -5.89
N ILE A 549 16.35 -19.87 -5.77
CA ILE A 549 17.09 -19.39 -4.61
C ILE A 549 16.11 -19.26 -3.43
N PRO A 550 16.35 -19.95 -2.29
CA PRO A 550 15.58 -19.75 -1.09
C PRO A 550 15.56 -18.28 -0.69
N LEU A 551 14.37 -17.77 -0.39
CA LEU A 551 14.19 -16.40 0.06
C LEU A 551 14.01 -16.38 1.58
N ALA A 552 14.87 -15.63 2.26
CA ALA A 552 14.66 -15.32 3.66
C ALA A 552 13.39 -14.45 3.82
N ALA A 553 12.73 -14.64 4.95
CA ALA A 553 11.58 -13.87 5.41
C ALA A 553 11.86 -12.33 5.38
N ASN A 554 11.08 -11.54 4.61
CA ASN A 554 11.19 -10.07 4.50
C ASN A 554 10.36 -9.31 5.53
N ALA A 555 10.98 -8.83 6.58
CA ALA A 555 10.44 -7.76 7.39
C ALA A 555 11.55 -6.78 7.72
N SER A 556 11.37 -5.52 7.33
CA SER A 556 11.81 -4.43 8.19
C SER A 556 11.34 -4.74 9.60
N VAL A 557 12.26 -4.92 10.52
CA VAL A 557 11.92 -4.90 11.94
C VAL A 557 11.88 -3.42 12.32
N PRO A 558 10.70 -2.83 12.58
CA PRO A 558 10.63 -1.44 13.00
C PRO A 558 11.48 -1.29 14.27
N ALA A 559 12.22 -0.19 14.41
CA ALA A 559 13.07 0.07 15.58
C ALA A 559 12.28 0.30 16.90
N LYS A 560 10.98 -0.03 16.97
CA LYS A 560 10.13 0.22 18.15
C LYS A 560 10.12 -0.99 19.11
N LYS A 561 10.41 -0.70 20.38
CA LYS A 561 10.48 -1.55 21.59
C LYS A 561 11.25 -2.87 21.41
N GLU A 562 12.51 -2.83 21.83
CA GLU A 562 13.60 -3.82 21.66
C GLU A 562 13.34 -5.23 22.20
N VAL A 563 12.28 -5.47 22.98
CA VAL A 563 12.15 -6.70 23.79
C VAL A 563 11.31 -7.78 23.10
N GLU A 564 10.27 -7.44 22.33
CA GLU A 564 9.36 -8.44 21.73
C GLU A 564 9.62 -8.75 20.24
N TYR A 565 10.31 -7.85 19.51
CA TYR A 565 10.49 -7.96 18.05
C TYR A 565 11.78 -8.66 17.58
N ASN A 566 12.61 -9.19 18.48
CA ASN A 566 13.85 -9.88 18.09
C ASN A 566 13.61 -11.23 17.41
N ARG A 567 12.44 -11.86 17.57
CA ARG A 567 12.22 -13.24 17.09
C ARG A 567 12.24 -13.40 15.57
N PRO A 568 11.56 -12.57 14.75
CA PRO A 568 11.65 -12.69 13.29
C PRO A 568 13.06 -12.39 12.76
N LEU A 569 13.74 -11.39 13.34
CA LEU A 569 15.13 -11.07 13.01
C LEU A 569 16.04 -12.26 13.31
N GLN A 570 15.86 -12.87 14.47
CA GLN A 570 16.65 -14.00 14.88
C GLN A 570 16.39 -15.23 14.00
N LYS A 571 15.14 -15.58 13.71
CA LYS A 571 14.83 -16.70 12.80
C LYS A 571 15.51 -16.50 11.44
N ARG A 572 15.55 -15.27 10.94
CA ARG A 572 16.28 -14.92 9.71
C ARG A 572 17.79 -15.13 9.86
N ILE A 573 18.38 -14.62 10.94
CA ILE A 573 19.81 -14.78 11.23
C ILE A 573 20.18 -16.26 11.43
N GLN A 574 19.27 -17.05 12.00
CA GLN A 574 19.43 -18.49 12.15
C GLN A 574 19.44 -19.18 10.80
N GLN A 575 18.54 -18.81 9.89
CA GLN A 575 18.55 -19.35 8.52
C GLN A 575 19.89 -19.12 7.83
N PHE A 576 20.60 -18.01 8.07
CA PHE A 576 21.91 -17.78 7.45
C PHE A 576 22.95 -18.85 7.83
N PHE A 577 22.83 -19.44 9.03
CA PHE A 577 23.74 -20.48 9.51
C PHE A 577 23.67 -21.76 8.64
N ASP A 578 22.51 -22.05 8.06
CA ASP A 578 22.28 -23.25 7.24
C ASP A 578 22.91 -23.15 5.84
N TYR A 579 23.35 -21.95 5.42
CA TYR A 579 23.86 -21.66 4.09
C TYR A 579 25.34 -21.26 4.13
N GLU A 580 26.06 -21.49 3.03
CA GLU A 580 27.47 -21.06 2.92
C GLU A 580 27.57 -19.61 2.45
N TYR A 581 26.60 -19.21 1.62
CA TYR A 581 26.51 -17.89 1.02
C TYR A 581 25.14 -17.28 1.31
N VAL A 582 25.16 -16.01 1.69
CA VAL A 582 23.96 -15.18 1.84
C VAL A 582 24.07 -14.05 0.84
N VAL A 583 23.17 -13.98 -0.13
CA VAL A 583 23.06 -12.82 -1.02
C VAL A 583 22.18 -11.79 -0.33
N MET A 584 22.76 -10.63 -0.03
CA MET A 584 22.04 -9.50 0.54
C MET A 584 21.86 -8.43 -0.53
N VAL A 585 20.63 -8.15 -0.91
CA VAL A 585 20.31 -7.06 -1.85
C VAL A 585 19.86 -5.85 -1.04
N GLY A 586 20.64 -4.77 -1.10
CA GLY A 586 20.40 -3.55 -0.31
C GLY A 586 20.18 -2.32 -1.18
N SER A 587 19.23 -1.46 -0.79
CA SER A 587 18.99 -0.17 -1.46
C SER A 587 20.05 0.91 -1.16
N LYS A 588 20.82 0.72 -0.09
CA LYS A 588 21.90 1.60 0.39
C LYS A 588 23.19 0.81 0.53
N SER A 589 24.33 1.47 0.74
CA SER A 589 25.64 0.83 0.96
C SER A 589 25.81 0.19 2.36
N ASP A 590 24.77 0.23 3.21
CA ASP A 590 24.82 -0.17 4.61
C ASP A 590 24.07 -1.49 4.82
N ILE A 591 24.82 -2.57 5.09
CA ILE A 591 24.29 -3.92 5.32
C ILE A 591 23.28 -3.99 6.48
N THR A 592 23.39 -3.09 7.46
CA THR A 592 22.47 -3.05 8.62
C THR A 592 21.06 -2.61 8.23
N ARG A 593 20.90 -2.00 7.05
CA ARG A 593 19.59 -1.63 6.49
C ARG A 593 18.81 -2.84 5.98
N VAL A 594 19.52 -3.89 5.54
CA VAL A 594 18.92 -5.16 5.13
C VAL A 594 18.68 -6.05 6.35
N VAL A 595 19.68 -6.15 7.23
CA VAL A 595 19.61 -6.96 8.45
C VAL A 595 20.07 -6.13 9.65
N PRO A 596 19.13 -5.58 10.45
CA PRO A 596 19.47 -4.77 11.60
C PRO A 596 20.44 -5.48 12.55
N ARG A 597 21.37 -4.70 13.12
CA ARG A 597 22.36 -5.14 14.12
C ARG A 597 23.42 -6.13 13.61
N LEU A 598 23.41 -6.52 12.34
CA LEU A 598 24.50 -7.32 11.79
C LEU A 598 25.80 -6.50 11.83
N PRO A 599 26.92 -7.03 12.34
CA PRO A 599 28.14 -6.23 12.49
C PRO A 599 28.63 -5.72 11.14
N SER A 600 28.84 -4.41 11.03
CA SER A 600 29.37 -3.74 9.83
C SER A 600 30.84 -3.35 9.96
N SER A 601 31.42 -3.47 11.17
CA SER A 601 32.85 -3.22 11.45
C SER A 601 33.59 -4.52 11.73
N ILE A 602 34.81 -4.64 11.19
CA ILE A 602 35.67 -5.82 11.40
C ILE A 602 35.94 -5.99 12.91
N GLY A 603 35.81 -7.22 13.40
CA GLY A 603 35.88 -7.57 14.81
C GLY A 603 34.57 -7.36 15.57
N GLY A 604 33.62 -6.62 15.01
CA GLY A 604 32.29 -6.42 15.59
C GLY A 604 31.57 -7.75 15.79
N LEU A 605 30.95 -7.91 16.95
CA LEU A 605 30.23 -9.09 17.39
C LEU A 605 28.77 -8.73 17.68
N ALA A 606 27.83 -9.51 17.15
CA ALA A 606 26.42 -9.40 17.49
C ALA A 606 25.90 -10.76 17.96
N LEU A 607 25.20 -10.76 19.10
CA LEU A 607 24.56 -11.95 19.66
C LEU A 607 23.03 -11.85 19.47
N TYR A 608 22.44 -12.93 18.95
CA TYR A 608 21.01 -13.06 18.71
C TYR A 608 20.46 -14.20 19.59
N ILE A 609 19.62 -13.87 20.56
CA ILE A 609 19.08 -14.78 21.59
C ILE A 609 17.57 -14.96 21.37
N ASP A 610 17.06 -16.20 21.37
CA ASP A 610 15.60 -16.45 21.32
C ASP A 610 15.17 -16.57 22.76
N GLY A 611 14.33 -15.65 23.24
CA GLY A 611 13.83 -15.72 24.60
C GLY A 611 13.00 -16.97 24.92
N ARG A 612 12.71 -17.83 23.93
CA ARG A 612 11.99 -19.11 24.13
C ARG A 612 12.72 -20.36 23.65
N SER A 613 13.83 -20.24 22.92
CA SER A 613 14.60 -21.41 22.50
C SER A 613 16.02 -21.27 23.01
N ASP A 614 16.62 -22.35 23.46
CA ASP A 614 18.03 -22.35 23.92
C ASP A 614 19.04 -22.02 22.80
N ILE A 615 18.55 -21.79 21.58
CA ILE A 615 19.33 -21.41 20.42
C ILE A 615 19.69 -19.92 20.50
N SER A 616 20.98 -19.66 20.65
CA SER A 616 21.58 -18.34 20.48
C SER A 616 22.70 -18.41 19.47
N ILE A 617 22.74 -17.45 18.55
CA ILE A 617 23.73 -17.41 17.47
C ILE A 617 24.47 -16.09 17.52
N ALA A 618 25.79 -16.16 17.50
CA ALA A 618 26.67 -15.01 17.46
C ALA A 618 27.30 -14.87 16.06
N TYR A 619 27.33 -13.66 15.52
CA TYR A 619 28.03 -13.35 14.28
C TYR A 619 29.17 -12.38 14.57
N LYS A 620 30.39 -12.74 14.17
CA LYS A 620 31.58 -11.89 14.24
C LYS A 620 32.08 -11.58 12.84
N LEU A 621 32.23 -10.31 12.48
CA LEU A 621 32.76 -9.94 11.18
C LEU A 621 34.29 -10.12 11.15
N LEU A 622 34.79 -11.01 10.31
CA LEU A 622 36.22 -11.30 10.17
C LEU A 622 36.91 -10.41 9.14
N GLY A 623 36.20 -10.03 8.08
CA GLY A 623 36.78 -9.23 7.01
C GLY A 623 35.76 -8.82 5.96
N MET A 624 36.13 -7.83 5.15
CA MET A 624 35.34 -7.29 4.05
C MET A 624 36.21 -7.18 2.80
N LEU A 625 35.65 -7.47 1.63
CA LEU A 625 36.36 -7.43 0.36
C LEU A 625 35.45 -6.90 -0.75
N TYR A 626 35.86 -5.84 -1.42
CA TYR A 626 35.15 -5.33 -2.59
C TYR A 626 35.39 -6.28 -3.78
N LEU A 627 34.30 -6.86 -4.30
CA LEU A 627 34.36 -7.71 -5.49
C LEU A 627 34.13 -6.91 -6.77
N SER A 628 33.34 -5.83 -6.67
CA SER A 628 33.04 -4.88 -7.74
C SER A 628 32.60 -3.54 -7.15
N THR A 629 32.11 -2.61 -8.00
CA THR A 629 31.62 -1.31 -7.53
C THR A 629 30.35 -1.43 -6.68
N ASN A 630 29.49 -2.42 -6.96
CA ASN A 630 28.24 -2.64 -6.22
C ASN A 630 28.22 -3.95 -5.43
N ILE A 631 29.28 -4.76 -5.43
CA ILE A 631 29.32 -6.04 -4.70
C ILE A 631 30.43 -6.03 -3.66
N LEU A 632 30.04 -6.19 -2.39
CA LEU A 632 30.93 -6.38 -1.25
C LEU A 632 30.76 -7.79 -0.68
N LEU A 633 31.86 -8.45 -0.38
CA LEU A 633 31.89 -9.72 0.34
C LEU A 633 32.24 -9.48 1.81
N TYR A 634 31.32 -9.79 2.71
CA TYR A 634 31.55 -9.83 4.14
C TYR A 634 31.77 -11.27 4.58
N LYS A 635 32.83 -11.53 5.34
CA LYS A 635 33.13 -12.85 5.89
C LYS A 635 32.80 -12.87 7.37
N TYR A 636 31.76 -13.60 7.76
CA TYR A 636 31.37 -13.74 9.15
C TYR A 636 31.79 -15.10 9.70
N GLU A 637 32.24 -15.09 10.95
CA GLU A 637 32.23 -16.27 11.80
C GLU A 637 30.90 -16.32 12.54
N ALA A 638 30.07 -17.30 12.18
CA ALA A 638 28.82 -17.57 12.89
C ALA A 638 29.08 -18.67 13.92
N ARG A 639 28.65 -18.48 15.16
CA ARG A 639 28.77 -19.47 16.25
C ARG A 639 27.39 -19.74 16.81
N ASN A 640 26.94 -20.98 16.76
CA ASN A 640 25.79 -21.39 17.55
C ASN A 640 26.29 -21.71 18.97
N VAL A 641 25.84 -20.91 19.93
CA VAL A 641 26.37 -20.91 21.31
C VAL A 641 25.93 -22.17 22.05
N HIS A 642 24.77 -22.72 21.70
CA HIS A 642 24.18 -23.87 22.37
C HIS A 642 24.92 -25.16 22.04
N ASP A 643 25.10 -25.44 20.74
CA ASP A 643 25.77 -26.66 20.26
C ASP A 643 27.30 -26.48 20.13
N LYS A 644 27.82 -25.28 20.44
CA LYS A 644 29.22 -24.87 20.29
C LYS A 644 29.76 -25.05 18.86
N SER A 645 28.89 -25.17 17.87
CA SER A 645 29.29 -25.24 16.47
C SER A 645 29.62 -23.85 15.93
N HIS A 646 30.57 -23.79 15.00
CA HIS A 646 30.90 -22.56 14.31
C HIS A 646 31.06 -22.82 12.82
N LYS A 647 30.74 -21.80 12.02
CA LYS A 647 30.76 -21.87 10.56
C LYS A 647 31.12 -20.52 9.97
N LEU A 648 31.84 -20.54 8.86
CA LEU A 648 32.09 -19.35 8.06
C LEU A 648 30.88 -19.09 7.15
N VAL A 649 30.32 -17.90 7.25
CA VAL A 649 29.20 -17.43 6.43
C VAL A 649 29.69 -16.29 5.55
N ASN A 650 29.62 -16.49 4.23
CA ASN A 650 30.00 -15.49 3.25
C ASN A 650 28.76 -14.69 2.84
N VAL A 651 28.74 -13.40 3.16
CA VAL A 651 27.64 -12.52 2.80
C VAL A 651 28.03 -11.67 1.59
N LEU A 652 27.39 -11.93 0.45
CA LEU A 652 27.54 -11.17 -0.79
C LEU A 652 26.51 -10.04 -0.80
N PHE A 653 26.95 -8.85 -0.44
CA PHE A 653 26.14 -7.65 -0.43
C PHE A 653 26.14 -6.97 -1.79
N TYR A 654 25.01 -7.01 -2.49
CA TYR A 654 24.79 -6.28 -3.73
C TYR A 654 24.03 -4.98 -3.44
N GLN A 655 24.72 -3.85 -3.60
CA GLN A 655 24.13 -2.53 -3.52
C GLN A 655 23.30 -2.26 -4.77
N TRP A 656 22.02 -2.58 -4.67
CA TRP A 656 21.07 -2.32 -5.72
C TRP A 656 20.49 -0.93 -5.53
N GLY A 657 21.20 0.07 -6.07
CA GLY A 657 20.89 1.48 -5.89
C GLY A 657 19.41 1.84 -6.10
N THR A 658 19.00 2.95 -5.49
CA THR A 658 17.62 3.47 -5.55
C THR A 658 17.17 3.88 -6.95
N LYS A 659 18.10 3.88 -7.93
CA LYS A 659 17.82 4.16 -9.34
C LYS A 659 16.66 3.28 -9.83
N ARG A 660 15.69 3.93 -10.45
CA ARG A 660 14.57 3.31 -11.17
C ARG A 660 15.09 3.01 -12.57
N LEU A 661 14.93 1.76 -13.02
CA LEU A 661 15.38 1.29 -14.34
C LEU A 661 16.92 1.34 -14.58
N PRO A 662 17.76 0.58 -13.85
CA PRO A 662 19.18 0.46 -14.17
C PRO A 662 19.43 0.00 -15.61
N THR A 663 20.58 0.40 -16.17
CA THR A 663 21.04 0.04 -17.53
C THR A 663 22.27 -0.87 -17.54
N GLU A 664 22.94 -1.02 -16.40
CA GLU A 664 24.14 -1.85 -16.23
C GLU A 664 23.78 -3.16 -15.52
N PHE A 665 24.07 -4.30 -16.14
CA PHE A 665 23.62 -5.62 -15.67
C PHE A 665 24.75 -6.63 -15.46
N THR A 666 25.97 -6.32 -15.91
CA THR A 666 27.11 -7.24 -15.90
C THR A 666 27.40 -7.80 -14.51
N GLU A 667 27.52 -6.93 -13.49
CA GLU A 667 27.81 -7.36 -12.12
C GLU A 667 26.70 -8.28 -11.57
N LEU A 668 25.43 -7.99 -11.87
CA LEU A 668 24.32 -8.82 -11.45
C LEU A 668 24.37 -10.20 -12.12
N LEU A 669 24.66 -10.27 -13.42
CA LEU A 669 24.78 -11.53 -14.13
C LEU A 669 25.97 -12.38 -13.61
N GLN A 670 27.08 -11.74 -13.25
CA GLN A 670 28.21 -12.40 -12.58
C GLN A 670 27.81 -12.93 -11.20
N LEU A 671 27.01 -12.17 -10.44
CA LEU A 671 26.49 -12.60 -9.13
C LEU A 671 25.55 -13.81 -9.27
N LEU A 672 24.63 -13.83 -10.24
CA LEU A 672 23.78 -14.98 -10.51
C LEU A 672 24.61 -16.24 -10.84
N ARG A 673 25.64 -16.08 -11.67
CA ARG A 673 26.58 -17.16 -12.00
C ARG A 673 27.32 -17.67 -10.77
N LEU A 674 27.79 -16.78 -9.89
CA LEU A 674 28.44 -17.15 -8.63
C LEU A 674 27.49 -17.97 -7.74
N CYS A 675 26.21 -17.61 -7.71
CA CYS A 675 25.20 -18.27 -6.88
C CYS A 675 24.82 -19.67 -7.39
N SER A 676 24.82 -19.89 -8.71
CA SER A 676 24.30 -21.11 -9.35
C SER A 676 24.94 -22.45 -8.92
N LYS A 677 26.13 -22.42 -8.30
CA LYS A 677 26.88 -23.61 -7.87
C LYS A 677 27.02 -23.73 -6.36
N LYS A 678 26.27 -22.93 -5.60
CA LYS A 678 26.45 -22.77 -4.16
C LYS A 678 25.12 -22.95 -3.44
N LYS A 679 25.21 -23.36 -2.17
CA LYS A 679 24.07 -23.33 -1.26
C LYS A 679 23.88 -21.90 -0.78
N VAL A 680 22.98 -21.18 -1.46
CA VAL A 680 22.74 -19.74 -1.27
C VAL A 680 21.35 -19.48 -0.70
N ILE A 681 21.22 -18.48 0.16
CA ILE A 681 19.93 -17.87 0.55
C ILE A 681 19.95 -16.39 0.18
N CYS A 682 18.83 -15.84 -0.30
CA CYS A 682 18.69 -14.42 -0.61
C CYS A 682 17.88 -13.69 0.45
N VAL A 683 18.35 -12.52 0.87
CA VAL A 683 17.64 -11.59 1.74
C VAL A 683 17.75 -10.18 1.18
N SER A 684 16.73 -9.35 1.40
CA SER A 684 16.74 -8.00 0.85
C SER A 684 15.85 -7.04 1.62
N ASP A 685 16.21 -5.75 1.63
CA ASP A 685 15.31 -4.67 2.03
C ASP A 685 14.33 -4.28 0.89
N ARG A 686 14.67 -4.58 -0.37
CA ARG A 686 13.86 -4.35 -1.57
C ARG A 686 14.39 -5.12 -2.80
N ARG A 687 13.49 -5.64 -3.65
CA ARG A 687 13.80 -6.31 -4.94
C ARG A 687 14.31 -7.76 -4.85
N LYS A 688 14.09 -8.49 -3.74
CA LYS A 688 14.44 -9.93 -3.72
C LYS A 688 13.63 -10.75 -4.71
N GLU A 689 12.39 -10.36 -5.00
CA GLU A 689 11.52 -11.03 -5.97
C GLU A 689 12.12 -10.91 -7.37
N VAL A 690 12.64 -9.71 -7.71
CA VAL A 690 13.34 -9.46 -8.96
C VAL A 690 14.61 -10.32 -9.04
N PHE A 691 15.42 -10.33 -7.98
CA PHE A 691 16.62 -11.16 -7.93
C PHE A 691 16.30 -12.64 -8.08
N SER A 692 15.28 -13.13 -7.38
CA SER A 692 14.82 -14.52 -7.43
C SER A 692 14.29 -14.91 -8.80
N LEU A 693 13.52 -14.04 -9.46
CA LEU A 693 13.05 -14.27 -10.82
C LEU A 693 14.23 -14.31 -11.81
N LEU A 694 15.17 -13.38 -11.70
CA LEU A 694 16.37 -13.38 -12.53
C LEU A 694 17.21 -14.64 -12.32
N TYR A 695 17.33 -15.11 -11.08
CA TYR A 695 17.99 -16.37 -10.76
C TYR A 695 17.26 -17.57 -11.36
N LEU A 696 15.92 -17.62 -11.27
CA LEU A 696 15.12 -18.67 -11.90
C LEU A 696 15.33 -18.70 -13.42
N VAL A 697 15.23 -17.55 -14.10
CA VAL A 697 15.48 -17.46 -15.55
C VAL A 697 16.91 -17.86 -15.88
N PHE A 698 17.88 -17.43 -15.07
CA PHE A 698 19.28 -17.80 -15.24
C PHE A 698 19.48 -19.33 -15.17
N MET A 699 18.85 -20.00 -14.21
CA MET A 699 18.90 -21.45 -14.07
C MET A 699 18.16 -22.18 -15.20
N GLN A 700 17.05 -21.63 -15.68
CA GLN A 700 16.35 -22.15 -16.85
C GLN A 700 17.22 -22.11 -18.10
N VAL A 701 17.88 -20.97 -18.37
CA VAL A 701 18.76 -20.80 -19.53
C VAL A 701 20.05 -21.63 -19.40
N SER A 702 20.66 -21.66 -18.22
CA SER A 702 22.00 -22.23 -18.03
C SER A 702 22.00 -23.72 -17.69
N THR A 703 20.96 -24.22 -17.02
CA THR A 703 20.94 -25.56 -16.41
C THR A 703 19.84 -26.44 -17.00
N THR A 704 18.56 -26.05 -16.89
CA THR A 704 17.44 -26.92 -17.32
C THR A 704 17.32 -26.94 -18.84
N LYS A 705 17.62 -25.81 -19.49
CA LYS A 705 17.52 -25.60 -20.94
C LYS A 705 16.13 -25.92 -21.50
N GLU A 706 15.10 -25.77 -20.67
CA GLU A 706 13.70 -25.87 -21.07
C GLU A 706 13.25 -24.55 -21.70
N VAL A 707 12.58 -24.64 -22.85
CA VAL A 707 11.99 -23.47 -23.50
C VAL A 707 10.68 -23.15 -22.79
N LYS A 708 10.67 -22.04 -22.06
CA LYS A 708 9.46 -21.47 -21.47
C LYS A 708 9.29 -20.05 -21.99
N ASN A 709 8.05 -19.66 -22.23
CA ASN A 709 7.80 -18.26 -22.57
C ASN A 709 7.94 -17.39 -21.31
N ILE A 710 8.16 -16.09 -21.50
CA ILE A 710 8.40 -15.18 -20.38
C ILE A 710 7.22 -15.15 -19.40
N ALA A 711 5.98 -15.24 -19.88
CA ALA A 711 4.77 -15.18 -19.06
C ALA A 711 4.65 -16.40 -18.12
N GLU A 712 4.93 -17.60 -18.63
CA GLU A 712 5.02 -18.83 -17.84
C GLU A 712 6.07 -18.72 -16.74
N THR A 713 7.25 -18.16 -17.03
CA THR A 713 8.28 -17.98 -16.00
C THR A 713 7.82 -16.99 -14.92
N PHE A 714 7.14 -15.90 -15.27
CA PHE A 714 6.54 -14.98 -14.30
C PHE A 714 5.47 -15.69 -13.43
N GLN A 715 4.61 -16.50 -14.05
CA GLN A 715 3.55 -17.24 -13.36
C GLN A 715 4.13 -18.29 -12.40
N GLN A 716 5.12 -19.07 -12.84
CA GLN A 716 5.83 -20.05 -12.02
C GLN A 716 6.54 -19.36 -10.84
N HIS A 717 7.21 -18.23 -11.09
CA HIS A 717 7.85 -17.46 -10.03
C HIS A 717 6.84 -17.00 -8.98
N LEU A 718 5.69 -16.47 -9.39
CA LEU A 718 4.65 -16.02 -8.46
C LEU A 718 4.09 -17.16 -7.61
N GLN A 719 3.82 -18.31 -8.22
CA GLN A 719 3.33 -19.50 -7.51
C GLN A 719 4.34 -20.01 -6.48
N LEU A 720 5.65 -19.91 -6.78
CA LEU A 720 6.71 -20.41 -5.91
C LEU A 720 7.28 -19.37 -4.91
N CYS A 721 7.13 -18.07 -5.17
CA CYS A 721 7.63 -16.97 -4.32
C CYS A 721 6.53 -16.25 -3.51
N ASN A 722 5.68 -17.01 -2.81
CA ASN A 722 4.64 -16.48 -1.90
C ASN A 722 3.68 -15.44 -2.54
N GLY A 723 3.48 -15.48 -3.86
CA GLY A 723 2.47 -14.65 -4.53
C GLY A 723 2.73 -13.14 -4.53
N ALA A 724 3.96 -12.67 -4.29
CA ALA A 724 4.26 -11.24 -4.35
C ALA A 724 4.47 -10.79 -5.82
N PRO A 725 3.53 -10.03 -6.43
CA PRO A 725 3.70 -9.59 -7.81
C PRO A 725 4.80 -8.53 -7.91
N LEU A 726 5.55 -8.60 -9.01
CA LEU A 726 6.48 -7.53 -9.41
C LEU A 726 5.70 -6.30 -9.89
N ASP A 727 6.22 -5.11 -9.58
CA ASP A 727 5.68 -3.88 -10.15
C ASP A 727 6.14 -3.69 -11.62
N ARG A 728 5.53 -2.74 -12.34
CA ARG A 728 5.84 -2.52 -13.77
C ARG A 728 7.33 -2.24 -14.00
N HIS A 729 7.95 -1.40 -13.18
CA HIS A 729 9.36 -1.04 -13.36
C HIS A 729 10.27 -2.24 -13.09
N GLU A 730 9.93 -3.06 -12.11
CA GLU A 730 10.61 -4.32 -11.81
C GLU A 730 10.47 -5.32 -12.97
N MET A 731 9.31 -5.43 -13.61
CA MET A 731 9.12 -6.26 -14.79
C MET A 731 9.91 -5.75 -16.00
N LEU A 732 9.85 -4.44 -16.28
CA LEU A 732 10.63 -3.82 -17.36
C LEU A 732 12.13 -4.00 -17.13
N TYR A 733 12.58 -3.90 -15.88
CA TYR A 733 13.95 -4.16 -15.51
C TYR A 733 14.37 -5.60 -15.82
N VAL A 734 13.57 -6.59 -15.45
CA VAL A 734 13.83 -8.01 -15.77
C VAL A 734 13.92 -8.20 -17.28
N MET A 735 13.01 -7.61 -18.04
CA MET A 735 13.01 -7.71 -19.50
C MET A 735 14.23 -7.05 -20.14
N ARG A 736 14.62 -5.86 -19.68
CA ARG A 736 15.84 -5.19 -20.15
C ARG A 736 17.08 -6.03 -19.83
N PHE A 737 17.17 -6.58 -18.62
CA PHE A 737 18.27 -7.47 -18.23
C PHE A 737 18.40 -8.65 -19.20
N LEU A 738 17.29 -9.30 -19.55
CA LEU A 738 17.29 -10.46 -20.45
C LEU A 738 17.69 -10.09 -21.88
N LEU A 739 17.19 -8.96 -22.40
CA LEU A 739 17.55 -8.46 -23.72
C LEU A 739 19.02 -8.05 -23.80
N ASP A 740 19.58 -7.49 -22.73
CA ASP A 740 21.00 -7.15 -22.63
C ASP A 740 21.87 -8.43 -22.60
N TRP A 741 21.51 -9.40 -21.75
CA TRP A 741 22.21 -10.69 -21.70
C TRP A 741 22.17 -11.40 -23.07
N ALA A 742 21.02 -11.42 -23.74
CA ALA A 742 20.88 -12.02 -25.06
C ALA A 742 21.71 -11.32 -26.14
N GLN A 743 21.79 -9.98 -26.10
CA GLN A 743 22.65 -9.23 -27.02
C GLN A 743 24.13 -9.59 -26.80
N GLN A 744 24.60 -9.56 -25.57
CA GLN A 744 25.99 -9.89 -25.22
C GLN A 744 26.34 -11.35 -25.52
N ALA A 745 25.36 -12.25 -25.45
CA ALA A 745 25.51 -13.67 -25.80
C ALA A 745 25.30 -13.98 -27.30
N SER A 746 25.05 -12.96 -28.14
CA SER A 746 24.72 -13.09 -29.56
C SER A 746 23.55 -14.05 -29.82
N CYS A 747 22.48 -13.90 -29.04
CA CYS A 747 21.25 -14.68 -29.13
C CYS A 747 20.11 -13.95 -29.86
N ILE A 748 20.25 -12.65 -30.11
CA ILE A 748 19.25 -11.86 -30.84
C ILE A 748 19.34 -12.18 -32.33
N PRO A 749 18.27 -12.69 -32.98
CA PRO A 749 18.29 -12.95 -34.42
C PRO A 749 18.39 -11.66 -35.23
N SER A 750 19.11 -11.67 -36.35
CA SER A 750 19.33 -10.46 -37.17
C SER A 750 18.05 -9.76 -37.62
N ARG A 751 16.99 -10.52 -37.93
CA ARG A 751 15.65 -9.95 -38.25
C ARG A 751 15.00 -9.15 -37.12
N SER A 752 15.45 -9.34 -35.88
CA SER A 752 14.91 -8.70 -34.67
C SER A 752 15.83 -7.63 -34.10
N GLU A 753 17.05 -7.45 -34.62
CA GLU A 753 18.04 -6.49 -34.10
C GLU A 753 17.49 -5.06 -34.07
N LYS A 754 16.79 -4.62 -35.12
CA LYS A 754 16.17 -3.28 -35.15
C LYS A 754 15.11 -3.09 -34.06
N LYS A 755 14.27 -4.12 -33.81
CA LYS A 755 13.25 -4.07 -32.76
C LYS A 755 13.87 -4.08 -31.37
N HIS A 756 14.90 -4.91 -31.16
CA HIS A 756 15.70 -4.95 -29.93
C HIS A 756 16.35 -3.60 -29.64
N ALA A 757 17.03 -3.01 -30.63
CA ALA A 757 17.70 -1.72 -30.49
C ALA A 757 16.70 -0.61 -30.11
N ASN A 758 15.56 -0.56 -30.80
CA ASN A 758 14.49 0.38 -30.47
C ASN A 758 13.96 0.19 -29.04
N TRP A 759 13.71 -1.06 -28.62
CA TRP A 759 13.25 -1.35 -27.25
C TRP A 759 14.25 -0.87 -26.20
N CYS A 760 15.54 -1.15 -26.42
CA CYS A 760 16.61 -0.76 -25.51
C CYS A 760 16.80 0.77 -25.45
N GLN A 761 16.65 1.45 -26.59
CA GLN A 761 16.68 2.91 -26.67
C GLN A 761 15.55 3.56 -25.86
N VAL A 762 14.31 3.09 -26.04
CA VAL A 762 13.16 3.61 -25.27
C VAL A 762 13.36 3.36 -23.77
N TYR A 763 13.82 2.16 -23.37
CA TYR A 763 14.13 1.89 -21.96
C TYR A 763 15.21 2.83 -21.42
N ALA A 764 16.27 3.08 -22.18
CA ALA A 764 17.34 4.00 -21.79
C ALA A 764 16.81 5.43 -21.61
N GLN A 765 15.94 5.91 -22.51
CA GLN A 765 15.27 7.21 -22.36
C GLN A 765 14.40 7.27 -21.11
N MET A 766 13.60 6.22 -20.83
CA MET A 766 12.80 6.14 -19.60
C MET A 766 13.68 6.15 -18.34
N SER A 767 14.82 5.46 -18.40
CA SER A 767 15.81 5.43 -17.32
C SER A 767 16.43 6.81 -17.08
N THR A 768 16.90 7.48 -18.12
CA THR A 768 17.47 8.84 -18.03
C THR A 768 16.44 9.80 -17.47
N PHE A 769 15.21 9.77 -17.99
CA PHE A 769 14.13 10.60 -17.49
C PHE A 769 13.80 10.32 -16.02
N SER A 770 13.69 9.05 -15.63
CA SER A 770 13.38 8.71 -14.24
C SER A 770 14.52 9.04 -13.27
N GLN A 771 15.76 9.13 -13.76
CA GLN A 771 16.91 9.61 -12.98
C GLN A 771 16.88 11.13 -12.81
N ALA A 772 16.53 11.87 -13.87
CA ALA A 772 16.36 13.32 -13.82
C ALA A 772 15.16 13.75 -12.97
N HIS A 773 14.09 12.94 -12.95
CA HIS A 773 12.83 13.26 -12.28
C HIS A 773 12.48 12.19 -11.22
N PRO A 774 13.21 12.13 -10.08
CA PRO A 774 13.04 11.09 -9.08
C PRO A 774 11.66 11.14 -8.39
N SER A 775 10.94 12.25 -8.47
CA SER A 775 9.57 12.45 -8.00
C SER A 775 8.53 11.77 -8.90
N VAL A 776 8.78 11.67 -10.21
CA VAL A 776 7.85 11.07 -11.16
C VAL A 776 7.82 9.57 -10.90
N MET A 777 6.66 9.09 -10.45
CA MET A 777 6.49 7.71 -10.03
C MET A 777 6.29 6.78 -11.22
N ASN A 778 5.61 7.20 -12.29
CA ASN A 778 5.29 6.34 -13.42
C ASN A 778 5.62 7.03 -14.75
N ILE A 779 6.50 6.42 -15.53
CA ILE A 779 6.79 6.85 -16.91
C ILE A 779 6.33 5.78 -17.89
N GLN A 780 5.74 6.22 -19.00
CA GLN A 780 5.37 5.38 -20.12
C GLN A 780 6.16 5.81 -21.36
N PRO A 781 6.38 4.93 -22.34
CA PRO A 781 7.02 5.30 -23.60
C PRO A 781 6.33 6.46 -24.33
N GLN A 782 5.01 6.54 -24.23
CA GLN A 782 4.24 7.64 -24.84
C GLN A 782 4.50 9.00 -24.17
N HIS A 783 5.07 9.00 -22.96
CA HIS A 783 5.54 10.20 -22.28
C HIS A 783 6.99 10.53 -22.64
N LEU A 784 7.60 9.83 -23.59
CA LEU A 784 8.88 10.22 -24.17
C LEU A 784 8.58 10.86 -25.53
N PRO A 785 8.30 12.17 -25.61
CA PRO A 785 8.27 12.85 -26.89
C PRO A 785 9.63 12.71 -27.59
N GLY A 786 9.61 12.77 -28.91
CA GLY A 786 10.83 12.84 -29.72
C GLY A 786 11.66 14.10 -29.44
N ASP A 787 11.07 15.11 -28.79
CA ASP A 787 11.66 16.38 -28.40
C ASP A 787 11.49 16.59 -26.88
N THR A 788 12.61 16.69 -26.16
CA THR A 788 12.68 16.79 -24.69
C THR A 788 11.98 18.02 -24.12
N THR A 789 11.82 19.07 -24.91
CA THR A 789 11.26 20.38 -24.48
C THR A 789 9.76 20.29 -24.18
N SER A 790 9.02 19.56 -24.99
CA SER A 790 7.57 19.31 -24.80
C SER A 790 7.28 18.47 -23.56
N LEU A 791 8.22 17.62 -23.13
CA LEU A 791 8.06 16.80 -21.93
C LEU A 791 8.21 17.62 -20.65
N GLU A 792 9.16 18.56 -20.62
CA GLU A 792 9.33 19.46 -19.47
C GLU A 792 8.09 20.33 -19.29
N GLU A 793 7.49 20.82 -20.38
CA GLU A 793 6.20 21.53 -20.34
C GLU A 793 5.07 20.65 -19.80
N GLU A 794 4.96 19.39 -20.25
CA GLU A 794 3.92 18.46 -19.78
C GLU A 794 4.13 18.02 -18.33
N VAL A 795 5.39 17.83 -17.89
CA VAL A 795 5.76 17.57 -16.50
C VAL A 795 5.43 18.77 -15.62
N ASN A 796 5.80 19.99 -16.03
CA ASN A 796 5.49 21.22 -15.31
C ASN A 796 3.96 21.47 -15.25
N ALA A 797 3.24 21.18 -16.33
CA ALA A 797 1.77 21.22 -16.35
C ALA A 797 1.14 20.15 -15.46
N ALA A 798 1.71 18.93 -15.42
CA ALA A 798 1.27 17.86 -14.54
C ALA A 798 1.53 18.18 -13.06
N TYR A 799 2.67 18.81 -12.74
CA TYR A 799 3.00 19.35 -11.41
C TYR A 799 2.01 20.44 -10.95
N ALA A 800 1.50 21.24 -11.88
CA ALA A 800 0.46 22.25 -11.62
C ALA A 800 -0.95 21.66 -11.50
N SER A 801 -1.17 20.43 -11.98
CA SER A 801 -2.48 19.76 -11.94
C SER A 801 -2.60 18.83 -10.71
N SER A 802 -3.69 18.93 -9.96
CA SER A 802 -3.97 18.12 -8.76
C SER A 802 -4.37 16.66 -9.06
N TYR A 803 -4.01 16.12 -10.24
CA TYR A 803 -4.48 14.84 -10.73
C TYR A 803 -3.38 13.76 -10.88
N ARG A 804 -3.68 12.60 -10.27
CA ARG A 804 -3.22 11.22 -10.55
C ARG A 804 -1.79 10.83 -10.14
N PHE A 805 -1.70 10.23 -8.94
CA PHE A 805 -0.74 9.17 -8.66
C PHE A 805 -1.43 7.80 -8.86
N LEU A 806 -0.89 6.98 -9.76
CA LEU A 806 -1.22 5.56 -9.84
C LEU A 806 -0.55 4.85 -8.64
N PRO A 807 -1.20 3.89 -7.97
CA PRO A 807 -0.60 3.20 -6.84
C PRO A 807 0.46 2.23 -7.35
N GLU A 808 1.70 2.71 -7.48
CA GLU A 808 2.86 1.83 -7.44
C GLU A 808 2.95 1.15 -6.07
N ARG A 809 3.63 0.01 -6.00
CA ARG A 809 4.06 -0.55 -4.73
C ARG A 809 4.78 0.55 -3.93
N PRO A 810 4.34 0.89 -2.70
CA PRO A 810 4.95 1.95 -1.92
C PRO A 810 6.46 1.74 -1.83
N ARG A 811 7.27 2.80 -1.85
CA ARG A 811 8.74 2.73 -1.66
C ARG A 811 9.16 2.12 -0.31
N GLY A 812 8.20 1.81 0.56
CA GLY A 812 8.40 1.16 1.84
C GLY A 812 8.91 -0.26 1.71
N ILE A 813 9.60 -0.70 2.75
CA ILE A 813 10.14 -2.05 2.86
C ILE A 813 8.99 -3.05 2.79
N MET A 814 9.20 -4.14 2.04
CA MET A 814 8.23 -5.22 1.94
C MET A 814 7.87 -5.77 3.33
N ARG A 815 6.56 -5.93 3.58
CA ARG A 815 6.02 -6.50 4.83
C ARG A 815 5.78 -8.00 4.62
N ASP A 816 6.34 -8.82 5.49
CA ASP A 816 6.27 -10.29 5.41
C ASP A 816 4.94 -10.90 5.80
N SER A 817 4.75 -12.15 5.38
CA SER A 817 3.74 -13.08 5.92
C SER A 817 4.03 -13.54 7.36
N TYR A 818 5.27 -13.37 7.87
CA TYR A 818 5.68 -13.69 9.24
C TYR A 818 5.35 -12.61 10.28
N ARG A 819 4.40 -11.72 10.01
CA ARG A 819 3.67 -11.10 11.12
C ARG A 819 3.02 -12.26 11.88
N ARG A 820 3.43 -12.46 13.14
CA ARG A 820 2.73 -13.35 14.06
C ARG A 820 1.26 -12.91 13.99
N ARG A 821 0.39 -13.73 13.40
CA ARG A 821 -1.06 -13.56 13.50
C ARG A 821 -1.34 -13.31 14.97
N SER A 822 -1.98 -12.19 15.30
CA SER A 822 -2.37 -11.97 16.69
C SER A 822 -3.24 -13.16 17.14
N GLU A 823 -3.39 -13.38 18.45
CA GLU A 823 -4.37 -14.36 18.91
C GLU A 823 -5.76 -14.08 18.34
N ASP A 824 -6.06 -12.82 18.01
CA ASP A 824 -7.30 -12.43 17.33
C ASP A 824 -7.35 -12.86 15.85
N ASP A 825 -6.24 -12.77 15.11
CA ASP A 825 -6.15 -13.24 13.73
C ASP A 825 -6.31 -14.78 13.68
N LYS A 826 -5.74 -15.50 14.67
CA LYS A 826 -5.88 -16.96 14.77
C LYS A 826 -7.29 -17.39 15.18
N LYS A 827 -7.92 -16.70 16.13
CA LYS A 827 -9.31 -16.92 16.52
C LYS A 827 -10.27 -16.63 15.36
N ARG A 828 -9.96 -15.63 14.54
CA ARG A 828 -10.75 -15.30 13.35
C ARG A 828 -10.69 -16.41 12.30
N ASP A 829 -9.52 -16.96 12.02
CA ASP A 829 -9.38 -18.06 11.05
C ASP A 829 -9.97 -19.37 11.57
N ALA A 830 -9.80 -19.67 12.87
CA ALA A 830 -10.46 -20.81 13.52
C ALA A 830 -12.00 -20.67 13.48
N ASN A 831 -12.54 -19.46 13.64
CA ASN A 831 -13.98 -19.20 13.51
C ASN A 831 -14.45 -19.24 12.04
N LEU A 832 -13.61 -18.88 11.08
CA LEU A 832 -13.92 -18.99 9.65
C LEU A 832 -13.95 -20.46 9.20
N GLN A 833 -13.07 -21.29 9.76
CA GLN A 833 -12.98 -22.73 9.46
C GLN A 833 -14.07 -23.53 10.22
N ALA A 834 -14.41 -23.12 11.45
CA ALA A 834 -15.58 -23.65 12.16
C ALA A 834 -16.92 -23.27 11.49
N HIS A 835 -16.97 -22.19 10.71
CA HIS A 835 -18.15 -21.82 9.92
C HIS A 835 -18.23 -22.50 8.55
N SER A 836 -17.13 -23.07 8.02
CA SER A 836 -17.20 -23.89 6.80
C SER A 836 -17.63 -25.33 7.07
N ASP A 837 -17.38 -25.84 8.27
CA ASP A 837 -17.62 -27.25 8.64
C ASP A 837 -18.99 -27.48 9.30
N VAL A 838 -19.81 -26.43 9.46
CA VAL A 838 -21.18 -26.50 9.98
C VAL A 838 -22.16 -26.02 8.89
N ILE A 839 -22.30 -26.83 7.85
CA ILE A 839 -23.54 -26.90 7.09
C ILE A 839 -24.09 -28.31 7.30
N PRO A 840 -24.97 -28.53 8.29
CA PRO A 840 -25.80 -29.72 8.29
C PRO A 840 -26.76 -29.62 7.11
N SER A 841 -26.65 -30.59 6.21
CA SER A 841 -27.79 -31.04 5.42
C SER A 841 -28.90 -31.43 6.40
N ASP A 842 -30.11 -30.98 6.11
CA ASP A 842 -31.38 -31.44 6.68
C ASP A 842 -31.87 -30.73 7.96
N ALA A 843 -32.95 -29.95 7.78
CA ALA A 843 -34.03 -29.82 8.76
C ALA A 843 -35.30 -29.28 8.06
N GLN A 844 -36.18 -30.21 7.70
CA GLN A 844 -37.63 -29.97 7.67
C GLN A 844 -38.15 -29.93 9.13
N ASP A 845 -39.22 -29.16 9.32
CA ASP A 845 -40.23 -29.24 10.39
C ASP A 845 -39.76 -29.20 11.87
N GLU A 846 -40.13 -28.15 12.60
CA GLU A 846 -41.24 -28.26 13.57
C GLU A 846 -41.55 -26.93 14.29
N GLU A 847 -42.81 -26.86 14.67
CA GLU A 847 -43.61 -25.81 15.26
C GLU A 847 -43.57 -25.91 16.81
N LEU A 848 -44.26 -24.98 17.50
CA LEU A 848 -44.62 -24.98 18.95
C LEU A 848 -43.55 -24.57 19.99
N TRP A 849 -43.69 -23.37 20.58
CA TRP A 849 -44.43 -23.12 21.84
C TRP A 849 -44.39 -21.64 22.24
N ALA A 850 -45.48 -21.21 22.87
CA ALA A 850 -45.86 -19.85 23.18
C ALA A 850 -45.39 -19.32 24.56
N ASP A 851 -45.54 -18.00 24.69
CA ASP A 851 -45.87 -17.22 25.89
C ASP A 851 -44.89 -17.11 27.08
N LYS A 852 -44.49 -15.86 27.36
CA LYS A 852 -45.02 -15.06 28.50
C LYS A 852 -44.43 -13.65 28.54
N ARG A 853 -45.32 -12.64 28.49
CA ARG A 853 -45.05 -11.28 28.99
C ARG A 853 -45.07 -11.26 30.53
N PRO A 854 -44.54 -10.20 31.15
CA PRO A 854 -45.46 -9.35 31.90
C PRO A 854 -45.33 -7.85 31.59
N THR A 855 -46.48 -7.23 31.84
CA THR A 855 -46.91 -5.84 31.68
C THR A 855 -46.25 -4.84 32.63
N ALA A 856 -46.32 -3.59 32.18
CA ALA A 856 -45.85 -2.36 32.79
C ALA A 856 -46.52 -1.99 34.13
N THR A 857 -45.82 -1.17 34.92
CA THR A 857 -46.48 -0.20 35.80
C THR A 857 -45.78 1.16 35.75
N THR A 858 -46.65 2.14 35.55
CA THR A 858 -46.58 3.60 35.47
C THR A 858 -46.12 4.27 36.78
N ARG A 859 -45.29 5.33 36.70
CA ARG A 859 -45.67 6.73 37.05
C ARG A 859 -44.48 7.70 37.11
N THR A 860 -44.81 8.93 36.72
CA THR A 860 -44.06 10.16 36.50
C THR A 860 -44.11 11.13 37.70
N CYS A 861 -43.07 11.98 37.80
CA CYS A 861 -42.98 13.35 38.38
C CYS A 861 -43.24 13.50 39.91
N SER A 862 -42.57 14.34 40.73
CA SER A 862 -42.07 15.72 40.52
C SER A 862 -41.27 16.23 41.76
N THR A 863 -40.25 17.07 41.52
CA THR A 863 -39.78 18.30 42.26
C THR A 863 -39.35 18.37 43.74
N ARG A 864 -38.24 19.14 43.92
CA ARG A 864 -37.83 20.06 45.04
C ARG A 864 -37.54 19.43 46.43
N SER A 865 -36.67 19.93 47.32
CA SER A 865 -35.57 20.93 47.34
C SER A 865 -34.91 20.88 48.74
N ASP A 866 -33.67 21.38 48.84
CA ASP A 866 -33.03 22.05 50.00
C ASP A 866 -32.42 21.28 51.19
N LEU A 867 -31.31 21.91 51.69
CA LEU A 867 -30.65 21.86 53.01
C LEU A 867 -29.73 20.64 53.30
N VAL A 868 -28.58 20.73 53.99
CA VAL A 868 -27.67 21.81 54.41
C VAL A 868 -26.37 21.16 54.95
N SER A 869 -25.29 21.94 54.93
CA SER A 869 -23.95 21.82 55.55
C SER A 869 -23.57 20.68 56.52
N ARG A 870 -22.30 20.26 56.47
CA ARG A 870 -21.37 20.42 57.62
C ARG A 870 -19.89 20.34 57.25
N GLU A 871 -19.16 21.31 57.80
CA GLU A 871 -17.70 21.49 57.80
C GLU A 871 -16.99 20.48 58.72
N THR A 872 -15.70 20.23 58.43
CA THR A 872 -14.66 20.16 59.47
C THR A 872 -13.37 20.80 58.94
N GLN A 873 -12.95 21.86 59.66
CA GLN A 873 -11.62 22.46 59.65
C GLN A 873 -10.80 21.86 60.80
N GLU A 874 -9.48 21.74 60.58
CA GLU A 874 -8.36 21.91 61.52
C GLU A 874 -7.09 21.64 60.66
N GLY A 875 -5.98 22.37 60.66
CA GLY A 875 -5.46 23.51 61.41
C GLY A 875 -3.92 23.46 61.28
N PHE A 876 -3.28 24.60 60.91
CA PHE A 876 -1.94 25.13 61.29
C PHE A 876 -0.80 24.17 61.74
N SER A 877 0.51 24.35 61.49
CA SER A 877 1.39 25.48 61.09
C SER A 877 2.83 24.97 60.81
N ARG A 878 3.65 25.81 60.15
CA ARG A 878 5.13 26.09 60.19
C ARG A 878 6.05 25.14 60.99
N GLU A 879 7.34 24.88 60.69
CA GLU A 879 8.48 25.68 60.22
C GLU A 879 9.67 24.68 59.99
N ALA A 880 10.42 24.77 58.89
CA ALA A 880 11.84 25.18 58.82
C ALA A 880 12.97 24.22 59.31
N VAL A 881 13.99 24.10 58.43
CA VAL A 881 15.42 23.77 58.65
C VAL A 881 15.81 22.32 59.04
N LYS A 882 16.48 21.59 58.12
CA LYS A 882 17.93 21.30 58.19
C LYS A 882 18.41 20.38 57.05
N SER A 883 19.42 20.89 56.37
CA SER A 883 20.43 20.18 55.58
C SER A 883 20.99 18.95 56.29
N ARG A 884 21.23 17.87 55.55
CA ARG A 884 22.40 17.01 55.78
C ARG A 884 22.83 16.28 54.51
N GLN A 885 24.09 16.52 54.16
CA GLN A 885 24.92 15.75 53.25
C GLN A 885 25.20 14.33 53.78
N GLY A 886 25.51 13.42 52.86
CA GLY A 886 26.05 12.06 53.11
C GLY A 886 25.90 11.21 51.85
N VAL A 887 26.80 11.30 50.86
CA VAL A 887 28.05 10.52 50.71
C VAL A 887 27.81 9.03 50.42
N ILE A 888 27.90 8.69 49.11
CA ILE A 888 28.72 7.63 48.48
C ILE A 888 28.61 6.15 48.96
N SER A 889 27.98 5.33 48.08
CA SER A 889 28.47 4.03 47.50
C SER A 889 28.36 2.72 48.33
N PRO A 890 28.50 1.52 47.71
CA PRO A 890 27.73 0.95 46.59
C PRO A 890 27.21 -0.48 46.86
N ARG A 891 26.26 -0.93 46.03
CA ARG A 891 26.20 -2.31 45.53
C ARG A 891 25.50 -2.36 44.17
#